data_AF-A0AAN0JJC4-F1
#
_entry.id   AF-A0AAN0JJC4-F1
#
_cell.length_a   1.000
_cell.length_b   1.000
_cell.length_c   1.000
_cell.angle_alpha   90.00
_cell.angle_beta   90.00
_cell.angle_gamma   90.00
#
_symmetry.space_group_name_H-M   'P 1'
#
loop_
_entity.id
_entity.type
_entity.pdbx_description
1 polymer ?
#
loop_
_entity_poly.entity_id
_entity_poly.type
_entity_poly.pdbx_seq_one_letter_code
_entity_poly.pdbx_strand_id
1 'polypeptide(L)'
;MSRQLAARHQLSARHSHSSAVVGNSLYIWAGKEDTSNDARSLKHFSILSGEWSTKETTGDPPLADSGYSCSVVADRIYYFGGLSTEDYSYHNSLSELDTSNLSWNSLESTNKDRAVMSRAYGGMISFENEGIHHLLMIGGRGSNPVVPVQNANYANIGRNKWRTNEHSMYNLSTRSWSIPDVIGQFMPPASFFVMKKIGNNMAVVFGGATGENDDIVCSNILYVIYTTVNAVLWQRIGPEAIDCWPDGRWGHAATIISIHDNPMLVITGGRDNKNCIKDELWVFNFKHTSWKKMAVPLTVSQRWCHSLSSFTSTPGVVVLLTIGGLVNITKELQSFLKITMSTELLVNDIQWRVGDTLDLIDMISGHYKCKYQLENNTVSSSLEVSCEILKLLQNRRGRNIDPQLQHYIERINADLQTSIQACRNQAERNVTIEEELKNLEEELVNVREAHEEQLEEQEEQLQEEKESITQKAKNKFQEMSLVIEEKDIALQEAQSSLNEKRKELYEVKRELTDVKTNLSKKDMMLQQCQHDLNNSKQENVGQERALKNIERHKAQLQEMLSQSQDEKAQKLREFQLEKATLQQRLRESQEEARKYQNECNLLCDAWQVDEKEVVITDEELGRGSYGVVMVGIFRGLKVAVKYLHPVIASYYNEERFIREMKMASLLRHPNLVQFIGATLGDNPLILTERMTTSLYHEKKNVQLARPSILSIAIQVALGLNYLHLQKPNALIHRDVSSPNILLDNIGPARYRAKVSDYGSFAMAVDSQTERPGSIAYSAPEAFNPNEHTPAMDVYSFCVLLIEMIINKAPETTVKERREQASKIAGWTVMKNLVQRGINEKKEVRPKMAEMIKELKQMESQRLR
;
A
#
# COMPACT_ATOMS: atom_id res chain seq x y z
N MET A 1 -42.43 -23.10 10.24
CA MET A 1 -41.69 -23.35 11.50
C MET A 1 -40.16 -23.36 11.33
N SER A 2 -39.58 -23.92 10.26
CA SER A 2 -38.11 -24.05 10.09
C SER A 2 -37.32 -22.71 10.03
N ARG A 3 -37.90 -21.64 9.48
CA ARG A 3 -37.24 -20.30 9.42
C ARG A 3 -37.12 -19.57 10.77
N GLN A 4 -37.98 -19.88 11.75
CA GLN A 4 -37.95 -19.23 13.08
C GLN A 4 -37.05 -19.96 14.08
N LEU A 5 -36.92 -21.29 13.98
CA LEU A 5 -35.99 -22.08 14.78
C LEU A 5 -34.52 -21.84 14.38
N ALA A 6 -34.28 -21.57 13.09
CA ALA A 6 -32.96 -21.22 12.57
C ALA A 6 -32.39 -19.92 13.21
N ALA A 7 -33.24 -18.97 13.62
CA ALA A 7 -32.80 -17.66 14.11
C ALA A 7 -32.15 -17.68 15.52
N ARG A 8 -32.29 -18.74 16.32
CA ARG A 8 -31.81 -18.76 17.72
C ARG A 8 -30.34 -19.15 17.90
N HIS A 9 -29.66 -19.71 16.90
CA HIS A 9 -28.28 -20.24 17.02
C HIS A 9 -27.33 -19.76 15.91
N GLN A 10 -27.60 -18.60 15.29
CA GLN A 10 -26.86 -18.15 14.09
C GLN A 10 -25.91 -16.98 14.37
N LEU A 11 -24.83 -16.93 13.61
CA LEU A 11 -23.79 -15.91 13.71
C LEU A 11 -24.36 -14.52 13.38
N SER A 12 -24.21 -13.57 14.30
CA SER A 12 -24.53 -12.16 14.05
C SER A 12 -23.58 -11.56 13.00
N ALA A 13 -24.10 -10.58 12.26
CA ALA A 13 -23.32 -9.90 11.23
C ALA A 13 -22.12 -9.20 11.88
N ARG A 14 -20.91 -9.51 11.39
CA ARG A 14 -19.66 -9.05 12.01
C ARG A 14 -18.54 -8.86 11.00
N HIS A 15 -17.59 -7.99 11.34
CA HIS A 15 -16.36 -7.79 10.56
C HIS A 15 -15.14 -7.61 11.47
N SER A 16 -13.94 -7.62 10.90
CA SER A 16 -12.67 -7.40 11.62
C SER A 16 -12.43 -8.40 12.75
N HIS A 17 -12.90 -9.64 12.56
CA HIS A 17 -12.64 -10.80 13.40
C HIS A 17 -11.58 -11.69 12.75
N SER A 18 -11.08 -12.66 13.51
CA SER A 18 -10.21 -13.71 12.98
C SER A 18 -10.89 -15.06 13.19
N SER A 19 -10.77 -15.95 12.20
CA SER A 19 -11.19 -17.34 12.31
C SER A 19 -9.99 -18.25 12.48
N ALA A 20 -10.13 -19.23 13.38
CA ALA A 20 -9.14 -20.25 13.65
C ALA A 20 -9.78 -21.63 13.50
N VAL A 21 -9.06 -22.53 12.84
CA VAL A 21 -9.49 -23.90 12.59
C VAL A 21 -8.73 -24.84 13.50
N VAL A 22 -9.46 -25.67 14.26
CA VAL A 22 -8.90 -26.73 15.10
C VAL A 22 -9.70 -28.00 14.81
N GLY A 23 -9.06 -29.00 14.18
CA GLY A 23 -9.73 -30.21 13.72
C GLY A 23 -10.92 -29.89 12.80
N ASN A 24 -12.10 -30.42 13.14
CA ASN A 24 -13.35 -30.21 12.38
C ASN A 24 -14.19 -29.04 12.89
N SER A 25 -13.56 -28.13 13.66
CA SER A 25 -14.21 -27.01 14.31
C SER A 25 -13.57 -25.70 13.88
N LEU A 26 -14.42 -24.71 13.59
CA LEU A 26 -13.99 -23.33 13.34
C LEU A 26 -14.44 -22.46 14.50
N TYR A 27 -13.51 -21.69 15.04
CA TYR A 27 -13.73 -20.78 16.15
C TYR A 27 -13.56 -19.33 15.69
N ILE A 28 -14.46 -18.46 16.15
CA ILE A 28 -14.38 -17.01 15.97
C ILE A 28 -14.54 -16.37 17.34
N TRP A 29 -13.56 -15.53 17.65
CA TRP A 29 -13.61 -14.62 18.77
C TRP A 29 -13.66 -13.19 18.23
N ALA A 30 -14.36 -12.31 18.95
CA ALA A 30 -14.42 -10.88 18.62
C ALA A 30 -15.06 -10.58 17.24
N GLY A 31 -15.09 -9.29 16.90
CA GLY A 31 -15.68 -8.74 15.68
C GLY A 31 -16.58 -7.55 15.99
N LYS A 32 -16.54 -6.53 15.14
CA LYS A 32 -17.47 -5.39 15.26
C LYS A 32 -18.83 -5.79 14.72
N GLU A 33 -19.86 -5.54 15.51
CA GLU A 33 -21.28 -5.83 15.22
C GLU A 33 -22.10 -4.53 15.31
N ASP A 34 -23.21 -4.43 14.58
CA ASP A 34 -24.10 -3.25 14.62
C ASP A 34 -24.97 -3.19 15.90
N THR A 35 -25.18 -4.32 16.58
CA THR A 35 -26.02 -4.43 17.79
C THR A 35 -25.17 -4.91 18.97
N SER A 36 -24.94 -4.01 19.93
CA SER A 36 -24.11 -4.24 21.11
C SER A 36 -24.70 -5.33 22.03
N ASN A 37 -24.05 -6.49 22.11
CA ASN A 37 -23.86 -7.30 23.33
C ASN A 37 -23.15 -8.64 23.11
N ASP A 38 -22.87 -9.07 21.87
CA ASP A 38 -22.38 -10.43 21.57
C ASP A 38 -20.93 -10.49 21.04
N ALA A 39 -20.23 -9.35 20.98
CA ALA A 39 -18.87 -9.27 20.45
C ALA A 39 -17.84 -10.06 21.29
N ARG A 40 -18.09 -10.26 22.59
CA ARG A 40 -17.21 -11.00 23.51
C ARG A 40 -17.68 -12.43 23.79
N SER A 41 -18.33 -13.08 22.82
CA SER A 41 -18.67 -14.49 22.91
C SER A 41 -17.87 -15.32 21.91
N LEU A 42 -17.53 -16.55 22.29
CA LEU A 42 -16.86 -17.49 21.42
C LEU A 42 -17.90 -18.14 20.51
N LYS A 43 -17.78 -17.90 19.20
CA LYS A 43 -18.62 -18.52 18.18
C LYS A 43 -17.91 -19.74 17.63
N HIS A 44 -18.63 -20.85 17.59
CA HIS A 44 -18.15 -22.13 17.10
C HIS A 44 -19.02 -22.60 15.94
N PHE A 45 -18.38 -22.96 14.84
CA PHE A 45 -19.00 -23.55 13.68
C PHE A 45 -18.53 -25.01 13.52
N SER A 46 -19.49 -25.93 13.52
CA SER A 46 -19.24 -27.35 13.27
C SER A 46 -19.37 -27.63 11.78
N ILE A 47 -18.27 -28.05 11.16
CA ILE A 47 -18.21 -28.28 9.71
C ILE A 47 -19.10 -29.45 9.31
N LEU A 48 -19.14 -30.49 10.15
CA LEU A 48 -19.91 -31.71 9.89
C LEU A 48 -21.42 -31.46 9.93
N SER A 49 -21.88 -30.56 10.81
CA SER A 49 -23.31 -30.25 10.94
C SER A 49 -23.74 -29.03 10.15
N GLY A 50 -22.80 -28.16 9.75
CA GLY A 50 -23.10 -26.88 9.10
C GLY A 50 -23.71 -25.85 10.06
N GLU A 51 -23.59 -26.06 11.38
CA GLU A 51 -24.31 -25.28 12.38
C GLU A 51 -23.38 -24.39 13.21
N TRP A 52 -23.84 -23.18 13.47
CA TRP A 52 -23.25 -22.26 14.44
C TRP A 52 -23.76 -22.55 15.86
N SER A 53 -22.90 -22.30 16.83
CA SER A 53 -23.20 -22.40 18.25
C SER A 53 -22.39 -21.35 19.00
N THR A 54 -22.97 -20.75 20.04
CA THR A 54 -22.21 -19.93 20.99
C THR A 54 -21.69 -20.85 22.09
N LYS A 55 -20.39 -20.76 22.37
CA LYS A 55 -19.74 -21.55 23.42
C LYS A 55 -19.49 -20.66 24.62
N GLU A 56 -19.92 -21.12 25.79
CA GLU A 56 -19.52 -20.52 27.05
C GLU A 56 -18.04 -20.81 27.29
N THR A 57 -17.32 -19.79 27.77
CA THR A 57 -15.90 -19.91 28.06
C THR A 57 -15.64 -19.57 29.52
N THR A 58 -14.64 -20.22 30.10
CA THR A 58 -14.17 -19.93 31.47
C THR A 58 -12.87 -19.12 31.42
N GLY A 59 -12.49 -18.48 32.54
CA GLY A 59 -11.29 -17.63 32.61
C GLY A 59 -11.51 -16.21 32.08
N ASP A 60 -10.42 -15.45 31.96
CA ASP A 60 -10.45 -14.04 31.57
C ASP A 60 -10.19 -13.89 30.06
N PRO A 61 -11.23 -13.57 29.26
CA PRO A 61 -11.04 -13.37 27.84
C PRO A 61 -10.25 -12.08 27.53
N PRO A 62 -9.67 -11.98 26.32
CA PRO A 62 -8.99 -10.78 25.84
C PRO A 62 -9.87 -9.51 25.90
N LEU A 63 -9.27 -8.37 26.25
CA LEU A 63 -9.99 -7.11 26.49
C LEU A 63 -10.58 -6.46 25.22
N ALA A 64 -9.82 -6.46 24.13
CA ALA A 64 -10.25 -5.88 22.85
C ALA A 64 -11.41 -6.69 22.24
N ASP A 65 -12.17 -6.05 21.35
CA ASP A 65 -13.36 -6.64 20.71
C ASP A 65 -13.19 -6.77 19.19
N SER A 66 -12.04 -6.40 18.63
CA SER A 66 -11.79 -6.51 17.20
C SER A 66 -10.30 -6.46 16.83
N GLY A 67 -9.96 -6.93 15.64
CA GLY A 67 -8.64 -6.72 15.02
C GLY A 67 -7.50 -7.53 15.61
N TYR A 68 -7.79 -8.65 16.27
CA TYR A 68 -6.79 -9.59 16.74
C TYR A 68 -5.97 -10.20 15.60
N SER A 69 -4.74 -10.58 15.93
CA SER A 69 -3.98 -11.56 15.14
C SER A 69 -4.07 -12.90 15.85
N CYS A 70 -4.40 -13.98 15.14
CA CYS A 70 -4.57 -15.31 15.72
C CYS A 70 -3.69 -16.36 15.04
N SER A 71 -3.26 -17.37 15.80
CA SER A 71 -2.56 -18.55 15.29
C SER A 71 -2.89 -19.77 16.15
N VAL A 72 -2.80 -20.96 15.55
CA VAL A 72 -3.12 -22.24 16.20
C VAL A 72 -1.83 -23.01 16.47
N VAL A 73 -1.75 -23.65 17.64
CA VAL A 73 -0.75 -24.67 17.96
C VAL A 73 -1.48 -25.83 18.62
N ALA A 74 -1.46 -27.00 17.99
CA ALA A 74 -2.25 -28.15 18.41
C ALA A 74 -3.74 -27.80 18.63
N ASP A 75 -4.25 -27.98 19.84
CA ASP A 75 -5.62 -27.71 20.29
C ASP A 75 -5.79 -26.33 20.98
N ARG A 76 -4.80 -25.44 20.82
CA ARG A 76 -4.78 -24.11 21.44
C ARG A 76 -4.77 -23.01 20.39
N ILE A 77 -5.58 -21.98 20.63
CA ILE A 77 -5.65 -20.78 19.78
C ILE A 77 -5.06 -19.61 20.56
N TYR A 78 -4.06 -18.96 19.97
CA TYR A 78 -3.41 -17.79 20.55
C TYR A 78 -3.96 -16.53 19.89
N TYR A 79 -4.18 -15.49 20.69
CA TYR A 79 -4.66 -14.18 20.28
C TYR A 79 -3.72 -13.10 20.77
N PHE A 80 -3.26 -12.26 19.84
CA PHE A 80 -2.39 -11.13 20.13
C PHE A 80 -3.05 -9.80 19.76
N GLY A 81 -2.90 -8.82 20.66
CA GLY A 81 -3.19 -7.42 20.41
C GLY A 81 -4.68 -7.07 20.43
N GLY A 82 -5.12 -6.29 19.45
CA GLY A 82 -6.53 -5.93 19.25
C GLY A 82 -6.84 -4.47 19.54
N LEU A 83 -8.05 -4.06 19.11
CA LEU A 83 -8.64 -2.74 19.30
C LEU A 83 -9.92 -2.90 20.12
N SER A 84 -10.05 -2.12 21.18
CA SER A 84 -11.30 -1.95 21.92
C SER A 84 -12.14 -0.86 21.25
N THR A 85 -13.42 -1.12 20.96
CA THR A 85 -14.30 -0.14 20.29
C THR A 85 -14.89 0.89 21.24
N GLU A 86 -15.01 0.57 22.53
CA GLU A 86 -15.58 1.47 23.55
C GLU A 86 -14.71 2.71 23.77
N ASP A 87 -13.39 2.50 23.90
CA ASP A 87 -12.41 3.55 24.23
C ASP A 87 -11.37 3.78 23.12
N TYR A 88 -11.45 3.04 22.01
CA TYR A 88 -10.50 3.08 20.89
C TYR A 88 -9.04 2.79 21.29
N SER A 89 -8.84 2.06 22.38
CA SER A 89 -7.50 1.70 22.86
C SER A 89 -6.96 0.46 22.14
N TYR A 90 -5.64 0.46 21.93
CA TYR A 90 -4.92 -0.68 21.37
C TYR A 90 -4.25 -1.48 22.49
N HIS A 91 -4.20 -2.80 22.30
CA HIS A 91 -3.64 -3.73 23.27
C HIS A 91 -2.41 -4.45 22.68
N ASN A 92 -1.54 -4.95 23.56
CA ASN A 92 -0.44 -5.89 23.27
C ASN A 92 -0.49 -7.12 24.19
N SER A 93 -1.68 -7.46 24.71
CA SER A 93 -1.89 -8.69 25.46
C SER A 93 -1.74 -9.91 24.55
N LEU A 94 -1.27 -11.00 25.16
CA LEU A 94 -1.23 -12.31 24.55
C LEU A 94 -2.09 -13.26 25.40
N SER A 95 -3.10 -13.85 24.78
CA SER A 95 -4.02 -14.76 25.44
C SER A 95 -4.10 -16.07 24.66
N GLU A 96 -4.34 -17.15 25.39
CA GLU A 96 -4.52 -18.49 24.86
C GLU A 96 -5.95 -18.94 25.17
N LEU A 97 -6.59 -19.58 24.19
CA LEU A 97 -7.83 -20.32 24.36
C LEU A 97 -7.53 -21.80 24.17
N ASP A 98 -7.76 -22.59 25.21
CA ASP A 98 -7.73 -24.05 25.16
C ASP A 98 -9.08 -24.55 24.60
N THR A 99 -9.06 -25.16 23.42
CA THR A 99 -10.31 -25.57 22.75
C THR A 99 -10.91 -26.86 23.32
N SER A 100 -10.12 -27.62 24.08
CA SER A 100 -10.56 -28.88 24.69
C SER A 100 -11.49 -28.64 25.88
N ASN A 101 -11.25 -27.58 26.64
CA ASN A 101 -12.05 -27.22 27.82
C ASN A 101 -12.71 -25.82 27.73
N LEU A 102 -12.49 -25.09 26.63
CA LEU A 102 -13.02 -23.74 26.38
C LEU A 102 -12.63 -22.74 27.49
N SER A 103 -11.38 -22.83 27.97
CA SER A 103 -10.84 -21.92 28.99
C SER A 103 -9.84 -20.92 28.42
N TRP A 104 -9.92 -19.67 28.89
CA TRP A 104 -9.00 -18.59 28.57
C TRP A 104 -7.86 -18.51 29.57
N ASN A 105 -6.64 -18.46 29.05
CA ASN A 105 -5.41 -18.25 29.80
C ASN A 105 -4.76 -16.93 29.35
N SER A 106 -4.58 -16.00 30.29
CA SER A 106 -3.81 -14.78 30.04
C SER A 106 -2.32 -15.10 30.18
N LEU A 107 -1.59 -15.09 29.05
CA LEU A 107 -0.14 -15.31 29.05
C LEU A 107 0.61 -14.00 29.35
N GLU A 108 0.14 -12.91 28.76
CA GLU A 108 0.68 -11.58 28.95
C GLU A 108 -0.44 -10.54 29.00
N SER A 109 -0.45 -9.73 30.03
CA SER A 109 -1.35 -8.58 30.12
C SER A 109 -0.88 -7.44 29.21
N THR A 110 -1.80 -6.51 28.92
CA THR A 110 -1.47 -5.28 28.18
C THR A 110 -0.53 -4.43 29.01
N ASN A 111 0.63 -4.07 28.45
CA ASN A 111 1.64 -3.25 29.11
C ASN A 111 2.24 -2.24 28.12
N LYS A 112 1.98 -0.95 28.34
CA LYS A 112 2.42 0.14 27.43
C LYS A 112 3.94 0.38 27.46
N ASP A 113 4.61 -0.03 28.53
CA ASP A 113 6.05 0.17 28.72
C ASP A 113 6.89 -0.97 28.14
N ARG A 114 6.24 -2.07 27.70
CA ARG A 114 6.92 -3.17 27.01
C ARG A 114 7.42 -2.70 25.64
N ALA A 115 8.60 -3.18 25.23
CA ALA A 115 9.15 -3.05 23.88
C ALA A 115 8.40 -3.91 22.83
N VAL A 116 7.06 -3.95 22.92
CA VAL A 116 6.15 -4.57 21.96
C VAL A 116 4.97 -3.62 21.79
N MET A 117 4.82 -3.04 20.61
CA MET A 117 3.79 -2.04 20.35
C MET A 117 2.37 -2.62 20.52
N SER A 118 1.52 -1.92 21.28
CA SER A 118 0.06 -2.13 21.31
C SER A 118 -0.55 -1.89 19.94
N ARG A 119 -1.07 -2.94 19.30
CA ARG A 119 -1.48 -2.92 17.89
C ARG A 119 -2.59 -3.91 17.56
N ALA A 120 -3.28 -3.64 16.46
CA ALA A 120 -4.31 -4.47 15.85
C ALA A 120 -4.06 -4.60 14.34
N TYR A 121 -4.73 -5.55 13.69
CA TYR A 121 -4.68 -5.75 12.23
C TYR A 121 -3.27 -6.05 11.69
N GLY A 122 -2.45 -6.74 12.48
CA GLY A 122 -1.16 -7.29 12.07
C GLY A 122 -1.25 -8.77 11.68
N GLY A 123 -0.11 -9.41 11.49
CA GLY A 123 0.00 -10.86 11.25
C GLY A 123 0.55 -11.61 12.46
N MET A 124 0.12 -12.86 12.63
CA MET A 124 0.71 -13.79 13.59
C MET A 124 0.80 -15.20 12.99
N ILE A 125 1.91 -15.88 13.23
CA ILE A 125 2.09 -17.31 12.91
C ILE A 125 2.75 -18.04 14.07
N SER A 126 2.63 -19.36 14.09
CA SER A 126 3.38 -20.26 14.97
C SER A 126 4.42 -21.04 14.18
N PHE A 127 5.61 -21.24 14.76
CA PHE A 127 6.65 -22.13 14.23
C PHE A 127 7.28 -22.95 15.35
N GLU A 128 7.93 -24.06 14.99
CA GLU A 128 8.56 -24.96 15.95
C GLU A 128 10.07 -25.06 15.67
N ASN A 129 10.87 -24.90 16.72
CA ASN A 129 12.31 -25.11 16.66
C ASN A 129 12.72 -26.05 17.80
N GLU A 130 13.27 -27.21 17.46
CA GLU A 130 13.74 -28.22 18.44
C GLU A 130 12.68 -28.59 19.49
N GLY A 131 11.43 -28.78 19.08
CA GLY A 131 10.31 -29.12 19.98
C GLY A 131 9.72 -27.93 20.74
N ILE A 132 10.24 -26.71 20.57
CA ILE A 132 9.74 -25.50 21.23
C ILE A 132 8.95 -24.66 20.23
N HIS A 133 7.67 -24.41 20.56
CA HIS A 133 6.81 -23.54 19.78
C HIS A 133 7.05 -22.05 20.09
N HIS A 134 7.10 -21.26 19.03
CA HIS A 134 7.27 -19.82 19.05
C HIS A 134 6.13 -19.16 18.28
N LEU A 135 5.72 -17.97 18.73
CA LEU A 135 4.79 -17.10 18.01
C LEU A 135 5.56 -15.93 17.42
N LEU A 136 5.36 -15.65 16.13
CA LEU A 136 5.92 -14.48 15.45
C LEU A 136 4.79 -13.52 15.08
N MET A 137 4.89 -12.29 15.56
CA MET A 137 3.95 -11.21 15.30
C MET A 137 4.63 -10.12 14.48
N ILE A 138 4.00 -9.72 13.38
CA ILE A 138 4.54 -8.74 12.45
C ILE A 138 3.52 -7.64 12.19
N GLY A 139 3.99 -6.40 12.20
CA GLY A 139 3.25 -5.23 11.73
C GLY A 139 1.93 -4.96 12.46
N GLY A 140 1.11 -4.09 11.88
CA GLY A 140 -0.19 -3.70 12.41
C GLY A 140 -0.33 -2.18 12.57
N ARG A 141 -1.49 -1.77 13.11
CA ARG A 141 -1.84 -0.39 13.43
C ARG A 141 -2.11 -0.25 14.92
N GLY A 142 -1.58 0.79 15.56
CA GLY A 142 -1.75 0.99 16.99
C GLY A 142 -1.31 2.35 17.52
N SER A 143 -1.02 2.41 18.81
CA SER A 143 -0.54 3.62 19.50
C SER A 143 0.97 3.81 19.35
N ASN A 144 1.46 5.05 19.41
CA ASN A 144 2.89 5.34 19.39
C ASN A 144 3.61 4.51 20.47
N PRO A 145 4.61 3.67 20.14
CA PRO A 145 5.33 2.90 21.15
C PRO A 145 6.10 3.82 22.09
N VAL A 146 6.06 3.53 23.39
CA VAL A 146 6.88 4.21 24.40
C VAL A 146 8.35 3.85 24.22
N VAL A 147 8.60 2.57 23.91
CA VAL A 147 9.93 2.01 23.65
C VAL A 147 9.96 1.50 22.20
N PRO A 148 10.57 2.24 21.26
CA PRO A 148 10.66 1.80 19.87
C PRO A 148 11.61 0.60 19.74
N VAL A 149 11.21 -0.40 18.96
CA VAL A 149 12.04 -1.58 18.67
C VAL A 149 13.11 -1.22 17.65
N GLN A 150 14.35 -1.69 17.88
CA GLN A 150 15.46 -1.47 16.96
C GLN A 150 15.15 -2.12 15.59
N ASN A 151 15.46 -1.42 14.49
CA ASN A 151 15.17 -1.83 13.11
C ASN A 151 13.68 -1.92 12.72
N ALA A 152 12.76 -1.42 13.56
CA ALA A 152 11.36 -1.22 13.21
C ALA A 152 11.10 0.25 12.83
N ASN A 153 10.23 0.46 11.84
CA ASN A 153 9.76 1.76 11.41
C ASN A 153 8.31 1.97 11.85
N TYR A 154 7.99 3.22 12.19
CA TYR A 154 6.67 3.62 12.64
C TYR A 154 6.18 4.79 11.79
N ALA A 155 5.10 4.57 11.05
CA ALA A 155 4.49 5.56 10.17
C ALA A 155 3.28 6.20 10.84
N ASN A 156 3.29 7.52 11.02
CA ASN A 156 2.16 8.25 11.59
C ASN A 156 1.04 8.38 10.55
N ILE A 157 -0.16 7.91 10.89
CA ILE A 157 -1.32 7.90 9.99
C ILE A 157 -2.43 8.82 10.50
N GLY A 158 -2.10 9.77 11.37
CA GLY A 158 -3.04 10.74 11.92
C GLY A 158 -3.82 10.22 13.14
N ARG A 159 -4.45 11.16 13.86
CA ARG A 159 -5.31 10.88 15.05
C ARG A 159 -4.63 10.01 16.12
N ASN A 160 -3.34 10.25 16.38
CA ASN A 160 -2.50 9.48 17.32
C ASN A 160 -2.40 7.98 17.00
N LYS A 161 -2.49 7.60 15.73
CA LYS A 161 -2.39 6.21 15.26
C LYS A 161 -1.15 6.04 14.39
N TRP A 162 -0.51 4.89 14.54
CA TRP A 162 0.74 4.54 13.89
C TRP A 162 0.61 3.18 13.21
N ARG A 163 1.20 3.03 12.02
CA ARG A 163 1.47 1.71 11.43
C ARG A 163 2.90 1.31 11.77
N THR A 164 3.16 0.02 11.83
CA THR A 164 4.50 -0.50 12.10
C THR A 164 4.83 -1.68 11.18
N ASN A 165 6.12 -1.95 11.03
CA ASN A 165 6.65 -3.23 10.52
C ASN A 165 7.48 -3.94 11.61
N GLU A 166 7.21 -3.66 12.88
CA GLU A 166 7.82 -4.31 14.03
C GLU A 166 7.63 -5.84 13.99
N HIS A 167 8.71 -6.55 14.32
CA HIS A 167 8.74 -8.00 14.49
C HIS A 167 8.92 -8.32 15.97
N SER A 168 8.08 -9.19 16.50
CA SER A 168 8.14 -9.62 17.90
C SER A 168 7.98 -11.14 17.95
N MET A 169 8.88 -11.83 18.65
CA MET A 169 8.79 -13.26 18.89
C MET A 169 8.47 -13.55 20.34
N TYR A 170 7.60 -14.53 20.57
CA TYR A 170 7.25 -15.02 21.90
C TYR A 170 7.52 -16.51 22.01
N ASN A 171 8.35 -16.90 22.96
CA ASN A 171 8.66 -18.30 23.24
C ASN A 171 7.61 -18.86 24.22
N LEU A 172 6.85 -19.87 23.80
CA LEU A 172 5.76 -20.42 24.60
C LEU A 172 6.24 -21.25 25.80
N SER A 173 7.45 -21.80 25.74
CA SER A 173 8.03 -22.58 26.84
C SER A 173 8.61 -21.68 27.93
N THR A 174 9.39 -20.67 27.55
CA THR A 174 10.04 -19.75 28.52
C THR A 174 9.15 -18.57 28.90
N ARG A 175 8.05 -18.34 28.18
CA ARG A 175 7.13 -17.20 28.35
C ARG A 175 7.86 -15.87 28.29
N SER A 176 8.73 -15.72 27.28
CA SER A 176 9.58 -14.54 27.13
C SER A 176 9.51 -13.97 25.72
N TRP A 177 9.55 -12.64 25.66
CA TRP A 177 9.66 -11.88 24.42
C TRP A 177 11.09 -11.81 23.92
N SER A 178 11.25 -11.82 22.61
CA SER A 178 12.50 -11.56 21.90
C SER A 178 12.23 -10.75 20.63
N ILE A 179 13.23 -10.01 20.19
CA ILE A 179 13.19 -9.25 18.94
C ILE A 179 14.14 -9.97 17.97
N PRO A 180 13.63 -10.56 16.88
CA PRO A 180 14.48 -11.25 15.93
C PRO A 180 15.22 -10.27 15.00
N ASP A 181 16.36 -10.70 14.49
CA ASP A 181 17.06 -10.02 13.40
C ASP A 181 16.24 -10.10 12.11
N VAL A 182 16.03 -8.97 11.45
CA VAL A 182 15.25 -8.89 10.22
C VAL A 182 16.20 -8.76 9.03
N ILE A 183 16.12 -9.72 8.10
CA ILE A 183 17.04 -9.83 6.96
C ILE A 183 16.24 -9.76 5.65
N GLY A 184 16.77 -9.05 4.64
CA GLY A 184 16.19 -9.00 3.30
C GLY A 184 15.29 -7.79 3.04
N GLN A 185 14.50 -7.84 1.97
CA GLN A 185 13.56 -6.78 1.60
C GLN A 185 12.20 -7.04 2.26
N PHE A 186 12.01 -6.49 3.46
CA PHE A 186 10.78 -6.64 4.24
C PHE A 186 9.78 -5.52 3.97
N MET A 187 8.54 -5.73 4.40
CA MET A 187 7.45 -4.79 4.12
C MET A 187 7.63 -3.46 4.89
N PRO A 188 7.21 -2.32 4.31
CA PRO A 188 7.15 -1.04 5.01
C PRO A 188 6.08 -1.08 6.12
N PRO A 189 5.97 -0.06 7.00
CA PRO A 189 4.92 -0.03 8.02
C PRO A 189 3.52 -0.26 7.44
N ALA A 190 2.89 -1.37 7.84
CA ALA A 190 1.68 -1.87 7.20
C ALA A 190 0.67 -2.45 8.19
N SER A 191 -0.59 -2.46 7.79
CA SER A 191 -1.70 -3.07 8.54
C SER A 191 -2.71 -3.68 7.56
N PHE A 192 -3.61 -4.54 8.03
CA PHE A 192 -4.66 -5.18 7.22
C PHE A 192 -4.10 -6.01 6.04
N PHE A 193 -2.90 -6.54 6.18
CA PHE A 193 -2.34 -7.57 5.30
C PHE A 193 -2.72 -8.96 5.82
N VAL A 194 -2.53 -9.97 4.99
CA VAL A 194 -2.66 -11.37 5.41
C VAL A 194 -1.27 -11.97 5.63
N MET A 195 -1.17 -12.80 6.65
CA MET A 195 0.03 -13.58 6.96
C MET A 195 -0.43 -15.00 7.29
N LYS A 196 0.12 -15.99 6.58
CA LYS A 196 -0.29 -17.40 6.73
C LYS A 196 0.90 -18.35 6.69
N LYS A 197 0.88 -19.37 7.55
CA LYS A 197 1.89 -20.43 7.61
C LYS A 197 1.78 -21.34 6.38
N ILE A 198 2.89 -21.57 5.68
CA ILE A 198 2.98 -22.47 4.50
C ILE A 198 3.92 -23.67 4.71
N GLY A 199 4.72 -23.64 5.76
CA GLY A 199 5.59 -24.73 6.22
C GLY A 199 5.92 -24.55 7.69
N ASN A 200 6.74 -25.42 8.29
CA ASN A 200 7.03 -25.30 9.73
C ASN A 200 7.64 -23.93 10.08
N ASN A 201 8.67 -23.54 9.33
CA ASN A 201 9.43 -22.29 9.50
C ASN A 201 9.22 -21.31 8.33
N MET A 202 8.10 -21.46 7.61
CA MET A 202 7.80 -20.68 6.42
C MET A 202 6.41 -20.10 6.48
N ALA A 203 6.28 -18.84 6.10
CA ALA A 203 5.00 -18.18 5.94
C ALA A 203 4.97 -17.27 4.71
N VAL A 204 3.77 -16.91 4.30
CA VAL A 204 3.52 -15.97 3.22
C VAL A 204 2.83 -14.74 3.76
N VAL A 205 3.24 -13.58 3.26
CA VAL A 205 2.62 -12.27 3.54
C VAL A 205 2.16 -11.67 2.22
N PHE A 206 0.92 -11.21 2.17
CA PHE A 206 0.37 -10.58 0.96
C PHE A 206 -0.53 -9.37 1.30
N GLY A 207 -0.45 -8.36 0.43
CA GLY A 207 -1.27 -7.16 0.50
C GLY A 207 -1.02 -6.27 1.72
N GLY A 208 -2.03 -5.47 2.09
CA GLY A 208 -2.00 -4.55 3.22
C GLY A 208 -2.06 -3.07 2.82
N ALA A 209 -2.39 -2.24 3.81
CA ALA A 209 -2.41 -0.78 3.72
C ALA A 209 -1.13 -0.20 4.30
N THR A 210 -0.43 0.60 3.49
CA THR A 210 0.78 1.35 3.80
C THR A 210 0.53 2.86 3.61
N GLY A 211 1.51 3.72 3.89
CA GLY A 211 1.42 5.17 3.74
C GLY A 211 1.29 5.92 5.07
N GLU A 212 1.44 7.25 5.00
CA GLU A 212 1.47 8.20 6.12
C GLU A 212 0.35 9.26 5.97
N ASN A 213 0.03 9.99 7.05
CA ASN A 213 -0.90 11.12 7.05
C ASN A 213 -2.30 10.81 6.45
N ASP A 214 -2.94 9.74 6.94
CA ASP A 214 -4.23 9.22 6.45
C ASP A 214 -4.23 8.70 4.99
N ASP A 215 -3.07 8.69 4.30
CA ASP A 215 -2.95 8.06 2.98
C ASP A 215 -2.99 6.52 3.08
N ILE A 216 -3.61 5.90 2.09
CA ILE A 216 -3.74 4.45 1.96
C ILE A 216 -3.19 4.03 0.61
N VAL A 217 -1.98 3.50 0.64
CA VAL A 217 -1.36 2.81 -0.49
C VAL A 217 -1.48 1.32 -0.24
N CYS A 218 -2.14 0.61 -1.15
CA CYS A 218 -2.33 -0.84 -1.06
C CYS A 218 -1.16 -1.57 -1.68
N SER A 219 -0.56 -2.47 -0.93
CA SER A 219 0.46 -3.38 -1.45
C SER A 219 -0.19 -4.47 -2.31
N ASN A 220 0.47 -4.86 -3.40
CA ASN A 220 0.23 -6.11 -4.11
C ASN A 220 1.46 -7.04 -4.06
N ILE A 221 2.47 -6.73 -3.23
CA ILE A 221 3.70 -7.50 -3.20
C ILE A 221 3.49 -8.77 -2.36
N LEU A 222 3.98 -9.89 -2.89
CA LEU A 222 3.99 -11.17 -2.19
C LEU A 222 5.35 -11.36 -1.52
N TYR A 223 5.36 -11.70 -0.24
CA TYR A 223 6.57 -12.02 0.48
C TYR A 223 6.51 -13.45 1.01
N VAL A 224 7.61 -14.18 0.90
CA VAL A 224 7.82 -15.43 1.60
C VAL A 224 8.81 -15.15 2.71
N ILE A 225 8.46 -15.54 3.93
CA ILE A 225 9.31 -15.37 5.11
C ILE A 225 9.78 -16.72 5.62
N TYR A 226 11.05 -16.76 6.02
CA TYR A 226 11.68 -17.92 6.65
C TYR A 226 12.07 -17.52 8.07
N THR A 227 11.64 -18.31 9.05
CA THR A 227 11.74 -17.96 10.47
C THR A 227 12.65 -18.93 11.22
N THR A 228 13.52 -18.38 12.05
CA THR A 228 14.31 -19.10 13.05
C THR A 228 14.06 -18.49 14.42
N VAL A 229 14.63 -19.04 15.48
CA VAL A 229 14.49 -18.47 16.84
C VAL A 229 15.11 -17.07 16.99
N ASN A 230 16.07 -16.71 16.14
CA ASN A 230 16.81 -15.45 16.25
C ASN A 230 16.60 -14.52 15.07
N ALA A 231 16.11 -15.00 13.92
CA ALA A 231 16.05 -14.21 12.69
C ALA A 231 14.82 -14.51 11.84
N VAL A 232 14.36 -13.49 11.10
CA VAL A 232 13.31 -13.55 10.09
C VAL A 232 13.88 -13.06 8.76
N LEU A 233 13.99 -13.97 7.80
CA LEU A 233 14.43 -13.67 6.43
C LEU A 233 13.21 -13.41 5.54
N TRP A 234 13.21 -12.27 4.85
CA TRP A 234 12.19 -11.87 3.89
C TRP A 234 12.66 -12.04 2.45
N GLN A 235 11.88 -12.77 1.67
CA GLN A 235 12.05 -12.92 0.23
C GLN A 235 10.87 -12.24 -0.49
N ARG A 236 11.17 -11.19 -1.26
CA ARG A 236 10.19 -10.47 -2.07
C ARG A 236 9.95 -11.20 -3.40
N ILE A 237 8.70 -11.46 -3.73
CA ILE A 237 8.23 -11.94 -5.04
C ILE A 237 7.39 -10.80 -5.65
N GLY A 238 7.89 -10.22 -6.74
CA GLY A 238 7.26 -9.08 -7.41
C GLY A 238 6.47 -9.48 -8.67
N PRO A 239 5.62 -8.57 -9.18
CA PRO A 239 4.84 -8.78 -10.40
C PRO A 239 5.68 -8.91 -11.67
N GLU A 240 6.95 -8.51 -11.63
CA GLU A 240 7.87 -8.47 -12.77
C GLU A 240 8.21 -9.87 -13.35
N ALA A 241 7.78 -10.95 -12.68
CA ALA A 241 8.13 -12.33 -13.04
C ALA A 241 6.93 -13.24 -13.43
N ILE A 242 5.67 -12.75 -13.40
CA ILE A 242 4.47 -13.60 -13.59
C ILE A 242 3.40 -12.86 -14.41
N ASP A 243 2.89 -13.50 -15.47
CA ASP A 243 1.94 -12.92 -16.45
C ASP A 243 0.57 -12.48 -15.89
N CYS A 244 0.19 -12.98 -14.71
CA CYS A 244 -1.06 -12.63 -14.04
C CYS A 244 -0.75 -12.28 -12.58
N TRP A 245 -1.19 -11.10 -12.13
CA TRP A 245 -0.90 -10.62 -10.78
C TRP A 245 -2.09 -9.85 -10.20
N PRO A 246 -2.53 -10.15 -8.97
CA PRO A 246 -3.65 -9.45 -8.33
C PRO A 246 -3.32 -7.98 -8.01
N ASP A 247 -4.31 -7.10 -8.19
CA ASP A 247 -4.20 -5.69 -7.77
C ASP A 247 -3.94 -5.53 -6.26
N GLY A 248 -3.36 -4.38 -5.91
CA GLY A 248 -3.09 -3.99 -4.53
C GLY A 248 -4.35 -3.93 -3.70
N ARG A 249 -4.32 -4.58 -2.54
CA ARG A 249 -5.50 -4.71 -1.67
C ARG A 249 -5.18 -4.74 -0.18
N TRP A 250 -6.09 -4.22 0.63
CA TRP A 250 -6.06 -4.30 2.09
C TRP A 250 -7.40 -4.78 2.65
N GLY A 251 -7.37 -5.36 3.85
CA GLY A 251 -8.57 -5.90 4.49
C GLY A 251 -9.21 -7.05 3.70
N HIS A 252 -8.43 -7.77 2.91
CA HIS A 252 -8.83 -8.99 2.23
C HIS A 252 -8.63 -10.19 3.17
N ALA A 253 -9.23 -11.33 2.83
CA ALA A 253 -9.01 -12.57 3.57
C ALA A 253 -8.18 -13.55 2.76
N ALA A 254 -7.53 -14.47 3.48
CA ALA A 254 -6.72 -15.50 2.87
C ALA A 254 -6.72 -16.80 3.68
N THR A 255 -6.45 -17.91 3.01
CA THR A 255 -6.23 -19.22 3.61
C THR A 255 -5.20 -20.01 2.80
N ILE A 256 -4.62 -21.05 3.41
CA ILE A 256 -3.70 -21.97 2.75
C ILE A 256 -4.41 -23.29 2.53
N ILE A 257 -4.30 -23.79 1.31
CA ILE A 257 -4.79 -25.10 0.90
C ILE A 257 -3.58 -25.95 0.51
N SER A 258 -3.58 -27.24 0.82
CA SER A 258 -2.49 -28.16 0.47
C SER A 258 -3.02 -29.30 -0.38
N ILE A 259 -2.44 -29.48 -1.55
CA ILE A 259 -2.83 -30.54 -2.50
C ILE A 259 -1.55 -31.20 -3.00
N HIS A 260 -1.42 -32.52 -2.81
CA HIS A 260 -0.20 -33.27 -3.10
C HIS A 260 1.07 -32.59 -2.56
N ASP A 261 1.03 -32.21 -1.28
CA ASP A 261 2.10 -31.51 -0.55
C ASP A 261 2.56 -30.19 -1.18
N ASN A 262 1.69 -29.55 -1.99
CA ASN A 262 1.90 -28.21 -2.50
C ASN A 262 1.04 -27.22 -1.71
N PRO A 263 1.62 -26.39 -0.82
CA PRO A 263 0.87 -25.30 -0.21
C PRO A 263 0.51 -24.29 -1.30
N MET A 264 -0.72 -23.76 -1.25
CA MET A 264 -1.22 -22.75 -2.17
C MET A 264 -1.97 -21.68 -1.40
N LEU A 265 -1.76 -20.43 -1.78
CA LEU A 265 -2.37 -19.28 -1.12
C LEU A 265 -3.64 -18.90 -1.86
N VAL A 266 -4.77 -18.93 -1.17
CA VAL A 266 -6.05 -18.44 -1.68
C VAL A 266 -6.33 -17.08 -1.05
N ILE A 267 -6.64 -16.07 -1.86
CA ILE A 267 -7.05 -14.73 -1.41
C ILE A 267 -8.38 -14.34 -2.03
N THR A 268 -9.20 -13.59 -1.30
CA THR A 268 -10.48 -13.06 -1.82
C THR A 268 -10.84 -11.72 -1.21
N GLY A 269 -11.53 -10.90 -2.01
CA GLY A 269 -12.04 -9.58 -1.62
C GLY A 269 -10.97 -8.56 -1.24
N GLY A 270 -11.33 -7.66 -0.32
CA GLY A 270 -10.54 -6.50 0.11
C GLY A 270 -10.89 -5.21 -0.62
N ARG A 271 -10.16 -4.13 -0.30
CA ARG A 271 -10.30 -2.81 -0.93
C ARG A 271 -9.01 -2.38 -1.61
N ASP A 272 -9.10 -1.57 -2.65
CA ASP A 272 -7.96 -0.90 -3.27
C ASP A 272 -7.75 0.54 -2.79
N ASN A 273 -6.80 1.25 -3.41
CA ASN A 273 -6.45 2.64 -3.13
C ASN A 273 -7.64 3.61 -3.33
N LYS A 274 -8.61 3.25 -4.16
CA LYS A 274 -9.81 4.06 -4.44
C LYS A 274 -10.97 3.72 -3.51
N ASN A 275 -10.73 2.88 -2.49
CA ASN A 275 -11.74 2.29 -1.62
C ASN A 275 -12.80 1.45 -2.38
N CYS A 276 -12.49 0.99 -3.59
CA CYS A 276 -13.35 0.07 -4.32
C CYS A 276 -13.16 -1.36 -3.78
N ILE A 277 -14.26 -2.06 -3.54
CA ILE A 277 -14.24 -3.46 -3.08
C ILE A 277 -13.88 -4.36 -4.26
N LYS A 278 -12.91 -5.25 -4.07
CA LYS A 278 -12.53 -6.25 -5.07
C LYS A 278 -13.51 -7.40 -5.06
N ASP A 279 -13.83 -7.94 -6.22
CA ASP A 279 -14.82 -9.00 -6.45
C ASP A 279 -14.16 -10.29 -7.00
N GLU A 280 -12.88 -10.49 -6.69
CA GLU A 280 -12.05 -11.53 -7.27
C GLU A 280 -11.57 -12.52 -6.21
N LEU A 281 -11.50 -13.80 -6.58
CA LEU A 281 -10.77 -14.84 -5.86
C LEU A 281 -9.53 -15.24 -6.66
N TRP A 282 -8.39 -15.32 -5.99
CA TRP A 282 -7.11 -15.67 -6.60
C TRP A 282 -6.45 -16.82 -5.84
N VAL A 283 -5.82 -17.72 -6.59
CA VAL A 283 -5.04 -18.85 -6.06
C VAL A 283 -3.61 -18.71 -6.55
N PHE A 284 -2.65 -18.66 -5.63
CA PHE A 284 -1.22 -18.67 -5.93
C PHE A 284 -0.64 -20.06 -5.73
N ASN A 285 -0.02 -20.59 -6.77
CA ASN A 285 0.69 -21.86 -6.74
C ASN A 285 2.18 -21.60 -6.49
N PHE A 286 2.72 -22.09 -5.37
CA PHE A 286 4.13 -21.89 -5.01
C PHE A 286 5.09 -22.73 -5.84
N LYS A 287 4.72 -23.97 -6.25
CA LYS A 287 5.54 -24.82 -7.13
C LYS A 287 5.72 -24.22 -8.53
N HIS A 288 4.66 -23.67 -9.10
CA HIS A 288 4.71 -23.09 -10.46
C HIS A 288 4.93 -21.57 -10.46
N THR A 289 4.98 -20.94 -9.29
CA THR A 289 5.05 -19.47 -9.13
C THR A 289 4.07 -18.77 -10.06
N SER A 290 2.78 -19.07 -9.91
CA SER A 290 1.75 -18.58 -10.83
C SER A 290 0.46 -18.26 -10.08
N TRP A 291 -0.17 -17.14 -10.43
CA TRP A 291 -1.50 -16.78 -9.97
C TRP A 291 -2.58 -17.27 -10.94
N LYS A 292 -3.70 -17.74 -10.39
CA LYS A 292 -4.90 -18.09 -11.14
C LYS A 292 -6.11 -17.38 -10.54
N LYS A 293 -6.84 -16.63 -11.37
CA LYS A 293 -8.11 -16.01 -11.01
C LYS A 293 -9.24 -17.05 -11.14
N MET A 294 -10.12 -17.08 -10.14
CA MET A 294 -11.29 -17.98 -10.09
C MET A 294 -12.57 -17.14 -10.06
N ALA A 295 -13.58 -17.59 -10.79
CA ALA A 295 -14.89 -16.96 -10.79
C ALA A 295 -15.72 -17.51 -9.63
N VAL A 296 -15.99 -16.66 -8.63
CA VAL A 296 -16.88 -16.96 -7.50
C VAL A 296 -18.05 -15.97 -7.49
N PRO A 297 -19.19 -16.31 -6.87
CA PRO A 297 -20.28 -15.35 -6.70
C PRO A 297 -19.83 -14.07 -6.00
N LEU A 298 -20.43 -12.92 -6.36
CA LEU A 298 -20.15 -11.63 -5.71
C LEU A 298 -20.41 -11.67 -4.20
N THR A 299 -21.31 -12.54 -3.75
CA THR A 299 -21.54 -12.77 -2.32
C THR A 299 -20.31 -13.33 -1.63
N VAL A 300 -19.38 -14.00 -2.30
CA VAL A 300 -18.14 -14.50 -1.69
C VAL A 300 -17.05 -13.43 -1.76
N SER A 301 -16.86 -12.83 -2.92
CA SER A 301 -15.70 -11.98 -3.19
C SER A 301 -15.88 -10.51 -2.87
N GLN A 302 -17.08 -9.93 -3.07
CA GLN A 302 -17.33 -8.49 -2.94
C GLN A 302 -17.47 -8.05 -1.46
N ARG A 303 -16.45 -8.34 -0.65
CA ARG A 303 -16.41 -8.03 0.78
C ARG A 303 -15.02 -7.63 1.25
N TRP A 304 -14.95 -6.96 2.40
CA TRP A 304 -13.70 -6.62 3.07
C TRP A 304 -13.83 -6.72 4.59
N CYS A 305 -12.69 -6.84 5.29
CA CYS A 305 -12.60 -7.17 6.72
C CYS A 305 -13.38 -8.45 7.12
N HIS A 306 -13.44 -9.43 6.22
CA HIS A 306 -13.99 -10.76 6.49
C HIS A 306 -12.86 -11.75 6.83
N SER A 307 -13.22 -12.98 7.18
CA SER A 307 -12.25 -14.07 7.35
C SER A 307 -12.50 -15.19 6.33
N LEU A 308 -11.43 -15.92 6.01
CA LEU A 308 -11.45 -17.05 5.08
C LEU A 308 -10.71 -18.22 5.74
N SER A 309 -11.37 -19.37 5.78
CA SER A 309 -10.82 -20.63 6.26
C SER A 309 -11.06 -21.72 5.22
N SER A 310 -10.23 -22.76 5.22
CA SER A 310 -10.33 -23.87 4.27
C SER A 310 -10.27 -25.22 4.95
N PHE A 311 -10.96 -26.19 4.35
CA PHE A 311 -11.03 -27.57 4.79
C PHE A 311 -10.91 -28.51 3.60
N THR A 312 -10.28 -29.65 3.80
CA THR A 312 -10.19 -30.68 2.76
C THR A 312 -11.21 -31.76 3.09
N SER A 313 -12.20 -31.98 2.22
CA SER A 313 -13.22 -33.01 2.43
C SER A 313 -12.69 -34.36 1.94
N THR A 314 -12.29 -34.41 0.67
CA THR A 314 -11.74 -35.58 -0.01
C THR A 314 -10.55 -35.17 -0.88
N PRO A 315 -9.71 -36.13 -1.32
CA PRO A 315 -8.65 -35.84 -2.27
C PRO A 315 -9.20 -35.12 -3.52
N GLY A 316 -8.80 -33.87 -3.73
CA GLY A 316 -9.25 -33.05 -4.85
C GLY A 316 -10.46 -32.15 -4.58
N VAL A 317 -11.04 -32.14 -3.37
CA VAL A 317 -12.15 -31.23 -3.00
C VAL A 317 -11.80 -30.42 -1.75
N VAL A 318 -11.68 -29.10 -1.93
CA VAL A 318 -11.40 -28.15 -0.85
C VAL A 318 -12.61 -27.25 -0.65
N VAL A 319 -13.11 -27.17 0.58
CA VAL A 319 -14.21 -26.28 0.96
C VAL A 319 -13.62 -25.00 1.54
N LEU A 320 -14.00 -23.86 0.98
CA LEU A 320 -13.69 -22.53 1.50
C LEU A 320 -14.88 -21.99 2.29
N LEU A 321 -14.65 -21.59 3.54
CA LEU A 321 -15.62 -20.88 4.36
C LEU A 321 -15.27 -19.40 4.41
N THR A 322 -16.12 -18.57 3.81
CA THR A 322 -16.04 -17.10 3.85
C THR A 322 -17.00 -16.58 4.89
N ILE A 323 -16.52 -15.83 5.88
CA ILE A 323 -17.30 -15.48 7.07
C ILE A 323 -17.27 -13.98 7.35
N GLY A 324 -18.46 -13.39 7.47
CA GLY A 324 -18.71 -11.99 7.79
C GLY A 324 -18.23 -11.01 6.71
N GLY A 325 -17.83 -9.83 7.16
CA GLY A 325 -17.34 -8.74 6.32
C GLY A 325 -18.35 -7.65 6.03
N LEU A 326 -17.83 -6.58 5.45
CA LEU A 326 -18.55 -5.39 5.01
C LEU A 326 -18.73 -5.41 3.49
N VAL A 327 -19.89 -4.98 3.00
CA VAL A 327 -20.27 -5.11 1.58
C VAL A 327 -20.24 -3.81 0.77
N ASN A 328 -20.12 -2.66 1.44
CA ASN A 328 -20.12 -1.37 0.75
C ASN A 328 -19.27 -0.30 1.45
N ILE A 329 -19.32 0.93 0.92
CA ILE A 329 -18.57 2.08 1.42
C ILE A 329 -19.22 2.67 2.69
N THR A 330 -20.55 2.59 2.83
CA THR A 330 -21.30 3.03 4.02
C THR A 330 -21.09 2.12 5.23
N LYS A 331 -20.29 1.05 5.08
CA LYS A 331 -19.98 0.04 6.10
C LYS A 331 -21.21 -0.76 6.53
N GLU A 332 -22.12 -1.02 5.60
CA GLU A 332 -23.15 -2.02 5.83
C GLU A 332 -22.50 -3.41 5.98
N LEU A 333 -22.93 -4.09 7.03
CA LEU A 333 -22.62 -5.49 7.26
C LEU A 333 -23.32 -6.37 6.22
N GLN A 334 -22.75 -7.54 5.96
CA GLN A 334 -23.42 -8.53 5.13
C GLN A 334 -24.77 -8.93 5.73
N SER A 335 -25.79 -9.04 4.87
CA SER A 335 -27.09 -9.58 5.25
C SER A 335 -26.97 -10.97 5.88
N PHE A 336 -27.82 -11.22 6.88
CA PHE A 336 -27.80 -12.41 7.73
C PHE A 336 -27.58 -13.75 7.00
N LEU A 337 -28.35 -14.00 5.93
CA LEU A 337 -28.28 -15.24 5.14
C LEU A 337 -26.94 -15.46 4.46
N LYS A 338 -26.23 -14.38 4.16
CA LYS A 338 -24.98 -14.39 3.41
C LYS A 338 -23.77 -14.27 4.33
N ILE A 339 -23.92 -14.18 5.65
CA ILE A 339 -22.79 -14.00 6.57
C ILE A 339 -21.76 -15.12 6.40
N THR A 340 -22.21 -16.37 6.29
CA THR A 340 -21.36 -17.53 6.02
C THR A 340 -21.65 -18.04 4.61
N MET A 341 -20.61 -18.16 3.80
CA MET A 341 -20.67 -18.80 2.48
C MET A 341 -19.69 -19.98 2.47
N SER A 342 -20.18 -21.15 2.09
CA SER A 342 -19.35 -22.31 1.76
C SER A 342 -19.15 -22.36 0.25
N THR A 343 -17.91 -22.52 -0.21
CA THR A 343 -17.57 -22.59 -1.64
C THR A 343 -16.64 -23.76 -1.89
N GLU A 344 -17.07 -24.69 -2.73
CA GLU A 344 -16.25 -25.84 -3.11
C GLU A 344 -15.25 -25.45 -4.21
N LEU A 345 -14.00 -25.87 -4.03
CA LEU A 345 -12.95 -25.83 -5.03
C LEU A 345 -12.60 -27.27 -5.41
N LEU A 346 -12.89 -27.61 -6.66
CA LEU A 346 -12.59 -28.90 -7.27
C LEU A 346 -11.22 -28.80 -7.96
N VAL A 347 -10.34 -29.73 -7.64
CA VAL A 347 -8.96 -29.75 -8.10
C VAL A 347 -8.64 -31.10 -8.72
N ASN A 348 -8.43 -31.05 -10.04
CA ASN A 348 -7.81 -32.13 -10.80
C ASN A 348 -6.42 -31.64 -11.21
N ASP A 349 -5.44 -32.53 -11.38
CA ASP A 349 -3.99 -32.26 -11.57
C ASP A 349 -3.59 -31.05 -12.43
N ILE A 350 -4.46 -30.60 -13.35
CA ILE A 350 -4.24 -29.47 -14.26
C ILE A 350 -5.38 -28.43 -14.23
N GLN A 351 -6.55 -28.73 -13.66
CA GLN A 351 -7.72 -27.85 -13.70
C GLN A 351 -8.34 -27.57 -12.32
N TRP A 352 -8.57 -26.29 -12.08
CA TRP A 352 -9.30 -25.78 -10.92
C TRP A 352 -10.66 -25.32 -11.38
N ARG A 353 -11.71 -25.71 -10.66
CA ARG A 353 -13.08 -25.24 -10.89
C ARG A 353 -13.74 -24.90 -9.57
N VAL A 354 -14.56 -23.86 -9.59
CA VAL A 354 -15.46 -23.56 -8.48
C VAL A 354 -16.67 -24.49 -8.62
N GLY A 355 -16.93 -25.28 -7.59
CA GLY A 355 -18.10 -26.13 -7.44
C GLY A 355 -19.26 -25.37 -6.80
N ASP A 356 -20.03 -26.07 -5.98
CA ASP A 356 -21.20 -25.48 -5.34
C ASP A 356 -20.82 -24.36 -4.36
N THR A 357 -21.63 -23.30 -4.35
CA THR A 357 -21.56 -22.23 -3.36
C THR A 357 -22.86 -22.19 -2.57
N LEU A 358 -22.78 -22.53 -1.30
CA LEU A 358 -23.92 -22.66 -0.40
C LEU A 358 -23.94 -21.50 0.59
N ASP A 359 -25.14 -20.96 0.84
CA ASP A 359 -25.35 -20.02 1.93
C ASP A 359 -25.72 -20.73 3.24
N LEU A 360 -25.96 -19.97 4.31
CA LEU A 360 -26.22 -20.55 5.62
C LEU A 360 -27.49 -21.43 5.66
N ILE A 361 -28.54 -21.13 4.87
CA ILE A 361 -29.75 -21.96 4.83
C ILE A 361 -29.43 -23.29 4.16
N ASP A 362 -28.73 -23.23 3.04
CA ASP A 362 -28.38 -24.41 2.25
C ASP A 362 -27.43 -25.33 3.03
N MET A 363 -26.54 -24.77 3.86
CA MET A 363 -25.65 -25.53 4.74
C MET A 363 -26.37 -26.24 5.90
N ILE A 364 -27.48 -25.68 6.39
CA ILE A 364 -28.30 -26.31 7.45
C ILE A 364 -29.27 -27.33 6.84
N SER A 365 -29.47 -27.30 5.52
CA SER A 365 -30.33 -28.26 4.83
C SER A 365 -29.81 -29.70 4.95
N GLY A 366 -30.72 -30.67 4.83
CA GLY A 366 -30.36 -32.10 4.84
C GLY A 366 -29.37 -32.49 3.75
N HIS A 367 -29.23 -31.70 2.68
CA HIS A 367 -28.33 -31.99 1.57
C HIS A 367 -26.85 -31.82 1.96
N TYR A 368 -26.51 -30.74 2.67
CA TYR A 368 -25.15 -30.52 3.19
C TYR A 368 -24.80 -31.58 4.25
N LYS A 369 -25.72 -31.86 5.17
CA LYS A 369 -25.53 -32.92 6.19
C LYS A 369 -25.31 -34.28 5.53
N CYS A 370 -26.12 -34.68 4.55
CA CYS A 370 -25.92 -35.95 3.84
C CYS A 370 -24.56 -36.00 3.14
N LYS A 371 -24.16 -34.96 2.41
CA LYS A 371 -22.90 -34.93 1.64
C LYS A 371 -21.67 -35.09 2.54
N TYR A 372 -21.66 -34.44 3.69
CA TYR A 372 -20.48 -34.38 4.58
C TYR A 372 -20.55 -35.29 5.82
N GLN A 373 -21.70 -35.92 6.13
CA GLN A 373 -21.80 -36.97 7.17
C GLN A 373 -21.61 -38.40 6.64
N LEU A 374 -21.89 -38.66 5.36
CA LEU A 374 -21.76 -40.01 4.76
C LEU A 374 -20.33 -40.56 4.76
N GLU A 375 -19.31 -39.70 4.90
CA GLU A 375 -17.90 -40.09 4.85
C GLU A 375 -17.33 -40.61 6.18
N ASN A 376 -18.13 -40.69 7.26
CA ASN A 376 -17.73 -41.31 8.53
C ASN A 376 -18.33 -42.71 8.79
N ASN A 377 -19.21 -43.22 7.91
CA ASN A 377 -19.85 -44.55 8.06
C ASN A 377 -19.20 -45.66 7.21
N THR A 378 -18.06 -45.41 6.57
CA THR A 378 -17.33 -46.41 5.77
C THR A 378 -16.16 -47.03 6.53
N VAL A 379 -16.42 -47.54 7.72
CA VAL A 379 -15.67 -48.64 8.35
C VAL A 379 -16.66 -49.55 9.07
N SER A 380 -17.50 -50.28 8.32
CA SER A 380 -18.20 -51.50 8.78
C SER A 380 -19.02 -52.10 7.62
N SER A 381 -18.34 -52.70 6.64
CA SER A 381 -19.01 -53.60 5.68
C SER A 381 -17.99 -54.53 5.02
N SER A 382 -17.54 -55.55 5.77
CA SER A 382 -16.79 -56.68 5.22
C SER A 382 -17.34 -58.02 5.74
N LEU A 383 -18.63 -58.30 5.50
CA LEU A 383 -19.25 -59.57 5.91
C LEU A 383 -20.35 -60.10 4.97
N GLU A 384 -20.44 -59.63 3.72
CA GLU A 384 -21.49 -60.08 2.78
C GLU A 384 -20.96 -60.74 1.49
N VAL A 385 -19.83 -61.48 1.56
CA VAL A 385 -19.33 -62.24 0.39
C VAL A 385 -18.99 -63.69 0.72
N SER A 386 -19.82 -64.40 1.51
CA SER A 386 -19.58 -65.84 1.77
C SER A 386 -20.80 -66.76 1.71
N CYS A 387 -21.98 -66.29 1.30
CA CYS A 387 -23.18 -67.14 1.25
C CYS A 387 -23.64 -67.59 -0.15
N GLU A 388 -22.99 -67.16 -1.24
CA GLU A 388 -23.43 -67.52 -2.60
C GLU A 388 -22.79 -68.82 -3.16
N ILE A 389 -21.77 -69.39 -2.48
CA ILE A 389 -21.01 -70.54 -3.02
C ILE A 389 -21.60 -71.91 -2.61
N LEU A 390 -22.47 -71.98 -1.59
CA LEU A 390 -23.03 -73.25 -1.10
C LEU A 390 -24.32 -73.72 -1.80
N LYS A 391 -24.90 -72.93 -2.71
CA LYS A 391 -26.16 -73.28 -3.42
C LYS A 391 -25.96 -73.98 -4.77
N LEU A 392 -24.71 -74.21 -5.21
CA LEU A 392 -24.41 -74.77 -6.55
C LEU A 392 -23.95 -76.24 -6.58
N LEU A 393 -23.99 -76.96 -5.45
CA LEU A 393 -23.50 -78.37 -5.39
C LEU A 393 -24.58 -79.45 -5.14
N GLN A 394 -25.87 -79.17 -5.33
CA GLN A 394 -26.92 -80.20 -5.20
C GLN A 394 -27.87 -80.24 -6.41
N ASN A 395 -27.33 -80.51 -7.60
CA ASN A 395 -28.15 -80.85 -8.77
C ASN A 395 -27.39 -81.70 -9.80
N ARG A 396 -27.27 -83.01 -9.56
CA ARG A 396 -27.23 -84.03 -10.63
C ARG A 396 -27.93 -85.31 -10.19
N ARG A 397 -29.10 -85.54 -10.78
CA ARG A 397 -29.85 -86.81 -10.81
C ARG A 397 -29.10 -87.86 -11.63
N GLY A 398 -29.22 -89.13 -11.26
CA GLY A 398 -29.24 -90.21 -12.26
C GLY A 398 -28.51 -91.51 -11.92
N ARG A 399 -29.27 -92.48 -11.37
CA ARG A 399 -29.28 -93.93 -11.66
C ARG A 399 -27.94 -94.70 -11.71
N ASN A 400 -27.67 -95.49 -10.67
CA ASN A 400 -27.87 -96.95 -10.64
C ASN A 400 -27.39 -97.43 -9.27
N ILE A 401 -28.33 -97.74 -8.36
CA ILE A 401 -28.00 -98.01 -6.97
C ILE A 401 -28.33 -99.46 -6.61
N ASP A 402 -27.25 -100.19 -6.35
CA ASP A 402 -26.97 -101.21 -5.34
C ASP A 402 -28.17 -101.89 -4.60
N PRO A 403 -28.22 -103.24 -4.54
CA PRO A 403 -29.21 -104.03 -3.79
C PRO A 403 -29.46 -103.62 -2.32
N GLN A 404 -28.57 -102.88 -1.65
CA GLN A 404 -28.81 -102.36 -0.30
C GLN A 404 -29.83 -101.21 -0.22
N LEU A 405 -30.09 -100.49 -1.33
CA LEU A 405 -31.06 -99.38 -1.34
C LEU A 405 -32.52 -99.85 -1.42
N GLN A 406 -32.77 -101.07 -1.92
CA GLN A 406 -34.10 -101.68 -1.99
C GLN A 406 -34.68 -101.87 -0.57
N HIS A 407 -33.83 -102.26 0.38
CA HIS A 407 -34.22 -102.48 1.78
C HIS A 407 -34.55 -101.17 2.52
N TYR A 408 -33.87 -100.08 2.15
CA TYR A 408 -34.16 -98.73 2.70
C TYR A 408 -35.49 -98.16 2.18
N ILE A 409 -35.82 -98.42 0.92
CA ILE A 409 -37.09 -97.97 0.31
C ILE A 409 -38.29 -98.74 0.91
N GLU A 410 -38.14 -100.04 1.17
CA GLU A 410 -39.18 -100.85 1.83
C GLU A 410 -39.43 -100.40 3.28
N ARG A 411 -38.37 -100.03 4.00
CA ARG A 411 -38.47 -99.46 5.35
C ARG A 411 -39.14 -98.09 5.35
N ILE A 412 -38.81 -97.20 4.41
CA ILE A 412 -39.47 -95.90 4.25
C ILE A 412 -40.95 -96.06 3.90
N ASN A 413 -41.33 -97.05 3.08
CA ASN A 413 -42.74 -97.32 2.78
C ASN A 413 -43.52 -97.86 3.99
N ALA A 414 -42.90 -98.66 4.86
CA ALA A 414 -43.51 -99.09 6.12
C ALA A 414 -43.68 -97.93 7.11
N ASP A 415 -42.69 -97.05 7.21
CA ASP A 415 -42.77 -95.83 8.03
C ASP A 415 -43.85 -94.87 7.50
N LEU A 416 -44.00 -94.75 6.17
CA LEU A 416 -45.03 -93.93 5.52
C LEU A 416 -46.46 -94.45 5.78
N GLN A 417 -46.67 -95.77 5.72
CA GLN A 417 -47.97 -96.40 6.05
C GLN A 417 -48.36 -96.17 7.52
N THR A 418 -47.36 -96.22 8.41
CA THR A 418 -47.56 -95.97 9.85
C THR A 418 -47.93 -94.50 10.11
N SER A 419 -47.27 -93.55 9.43
CA SER A 419 -47.63 -92.13 9.50
C SER A 419 -49.02 -91.81 8.92
N ILE A 420 -49.46 -92.48 7.85
CA ILE A 420 -50.79 -92.28 7.28
C ILE A 420 -51.90 -92.77 8.24
N GLN A 421 -51.69 -93.89 8.92
CA GLN A 421 -52.63 -94.39 9.92
C GLN A 421 -52.69 -93.47 11.15
N ALA A 422 -51.55 -92.89 11.55
CA ALA A 422 -51.52 -91.87 12.61
C ALA A 422 -52.31 -90.61 12.23
N CYS A 423 -52.19 -90.13 10.98
CA CYS A 423 -52.98 -88.99 10.50
C CYS A 423 -54.50 -89.26 10.44
N ARG A 424 -54.93 -90.49 10.11
CA ARG A 424 -56.36 -90.85 10.13
C ARG A 424 -56.95 -90.86 11.54
N ASN A 425 -56.24 -91.45 12.50
CA ASN A 425 -56.68 -91.47 13.90
C ASN A 425 -56.72 -90.05 14.51
N GLN A 426 -55.87 -89.14 14.02
CA GLN A 426 -55.87 -87.74 14.45
C GLN A 426 -57.01 -86.93 13.81
N ALA A 427 -57.40 -87.25 12.57
CA ALA A 427 -58.57 -86.63 11.93
C ALA A 427 -59.89 -87.00 12.65
N GLU A 428 -60.05 -88.24 13.11
CA GLU A 428 -61.25 -88.65 13.88
C GLU A 428 -61.34 -87.96 15.25
N ARG A 429 -60.21 -87.77 15.95
CA ARG A 429 -60.18 -87.00 17.21
C ARG A 429 -60.55 -85.52 17.04
N ASN A 430 -60.16 -84.93 15.91
CA ASN A 430 -60.45 -83.52 15.65
C ASN A 430 -61.95 -83.26 15.44
N VAL A 431 -62.70 -84.20 14.87
CA VAL A 431 -64.17 -84.07 14.71
C VAL A 431 -64.87 -84.11 16.07
N THR A 432 -64.42 -84.96 17.00
CA THR A 432 -65.00 -85.02 18.36
C THR A 432 -64.73 -83.73 19.16
N ILE A 433 -63.54 -83.13 19.00
CA ILE A 433 -63.18 -81.86 19.65
C ILE A 433 -64.00 -80.69 19.09
N GLU A 434 -64.32 -80.70 17.79
CA GLU A 434 -65.17 -79.66 17.18
C GLU A 434 -66.61 -79.68 17.72
N GLU A 435 -67.17 -80.86 18.03
CA GLU A 435 -68.48 -80.96 18.69
C GLU A 435 -68.45 -80.49 20.15
N GLU A 436 -67.39 -80.79 20.89
CA GLU A 436 -67.23 -80.31 22.27
C GLU A 436 -67.03 -78.78 22.35
N LEU A 437 -66.28 -78.19 21.40
CA LEU A 437 -66.09 -76.74 21.31
C LEU A 437 -67.41 -76.01 21.05
N LYS A 438 -68.28 -76.56 20.20
CA LYS A 438 -69.56 -75.93 19.89
C LYS A 438 -70.50 -75.86 21.11
N ASN A 439 -70.49 -76.88 21.96
CA ASN A 439 -71.29 -76.87 23.21
C ASN A 439 -70.73 -75.87 24.24
N LEU A 440 -69.40 -75.76 24.35
CA LEU A 440 -68.75 -74.79 25.23
C LEU A 440 -68.98 -73.34 24.76
N GLU A 441 -69.04 -73.09 23.45
CA GLU A 441 -69.36 -71.78 22.88
C GLU A 441 -70.79 -71.33 23.25
N GLU A 442 -71.77 -72.26 23.24
CA GLU A 442 -73.15 -71.97 23.64
C GLU A 442 -73.27 -71.64 25.15
N GLU A 443 -72.54 -72.34 26.01
CA GLU A 443 -72.50 -72.01 27.45
C GLU A 443 -71.85 -70.64 27.72
N LEU A 444 -70.84 -70.26 26.93
CA LEU A 444 -70.10 -69.01 27.12
C LEU A 444 -70.91 -67.78 26.71
N VAL A 445 -71.84 -67.92 25.76
CA VAL A 445 -72.79 -66.85 25.38
C VAL A 445 -73.76 -66.57 26.51
N ASN A 446 -74.35 -67.60 27.12
CA ASN A 446 -75.31 -67.44 28.22
C ASN A 446 -74.68 -66.77 29.45
N VAL A 447 -73.41 -67.05 29.76
CA VAL A 447 -72.69 -66.40 30.87
C VAL A 447 -72.38 -64.93 30.58
N ARG A 448 -72.14 -64.57 29.31
CA ARG A 448 -71.88 -63.16 28.92
C ARG A 448 -73.13 -62.30 29.04
N GLU A 449 -74.28 -62.79 28.59
CA GLU A 449 -75.54 -62.05 28.67
C GLU A 449 -75.92 -61.76 30.14
N ALA A 450 -75.74 -62.73 31.04
CA ALA A 450 -75.99 -62.53 32.47
C ALA A 450 -75.03 -61.52 33.14
N HIS A 451 -73.80 -61.40 32.64
CA HIS A 451 -72.81 -60.45 33.16
C HIS A 451 -73.02 -59.02 32.60
N GLU A 452 -73.56 -58.88 31.38
CA GLU A 452 -73.93 -57.57 30.83
C GLU A 452 -75.11 -56.95 31.59
N GLU A 453 -76.13 -57.73 31.95
CA GLU A 453 -77.26 -57.22 32.77
C GLU A 453 -76.79 -56.70 34.15
N GLN A 454 -75.84 -57.37 34.80
CA GLN A 454 -75.29 -56.89 36.08
C GLN A 454 -74.46 -55.60 35.96
N LEU A 455 -73.85 -55.36 34.79
CA LEU A 455 -73.04 -54.17 34.57
C LEU A 455 -73.91 -52.94 34.32
N GLU A 456 -75.01 -53.08 33.56
CA GLU A 456 -75.95 -51.99 33.33
C GLU A 456 -76.57 -51.49 34.66
N GLU A 457 -76.90 -52.41 35.57
CA GLU A 457 -77.47 -52.07 36.88
C GLU A 457 -76.48 -51.32 37.79
N GLN A 458 -75.18 -51.62 37.68
CA GLN A 458 -74.13 -50.89 38.41
C GLN A 458 -73.83 -49.51 37.82
N GLU A 459 -73.88 -49.37 36.49
CA GLU A 459 -73.64 -48.10 35.81
C GLU A 459 -74.74 -47.08 36.14
N GLU A 460 -75.99 -47.52 36.25
CA GLU A 460 -77.12 -46.65 36.60
C GLU A 460 -76.97 -46.07 38.02
N GLN A 461 -76.58 -46.89 39.01
CA GLN A 461 -76.31 -46.43 40.37
C GLN A 461 -75.16 -45.41 40.46
N LEU A 462 -74.10 -45.64 39.69
CA LEU A 462 -72.92 -44.76 39.66
C LEU A 462 -73.24 -43.40 39.01
N GLN A 463 -74.14 -43.38 38.04
CA GLN A 463 -74.57 -42.17 37.36
C GLN A 463 -75.40 -41.27 38.28
N GLU A 464 -76.30 -41.83 39.09
CA GLU A 464 -77.06 -41.07 40.09
C GLU A 464 -76.16 -40.42 41.16
N GLU A 465 -75.13 -41.13 41.63
CA GLU A 465 -74.20 -40.59 42.63
C GLU A 465 -73.35 -39.44 42.06
N LYS A 466 -72.93 -39.56 40.79
CA LYS A 466 -72.18 -38.53 40.07
C LYS A 466 -72.98 -37.25 39.88
N GLU A 467 -74.28 -37.34 39.61
CA GLU A 467 -75.16 -36.18 39.45
C GLU A 467 -75.34 -35.42 40.78
N SER A 468 -75.49 -36.15 41.89
CA SER A 468 -75.55 -35.59 43.24
C SER A 468 -74.28 -34.81 43.63
N ILE A 469 -73.10 -35.39 43.34
CA ILE A 469 -71.80 -34.73 43.60
C ILE A 469 -71.62 -33.49 42.72
N THR A 470 -72.01 -33.57 41.44
CA THR A 470 -71.90 -32.46 40.49
C THR A 470 -72.76 -31.27 40.92
N GLN A 471 -73.96 -31.52 41.44
CA GLN A 471 -74.83 -30.45 41.92
C GLN A 471 -74.28 -29.78 43.17
N LYS A 472 -73.70 -30.54 44.11
CA LYS A 472 -73.00 -29.99 45.29
C LYS A 472 -71.80 -29.12 44.89
N ALA A 473 -71.05 -29.53 43.87
CA ALA A 473 -69.92 -28.75 43.36
C ALA A 473 -70.36 -27.43 42.71
N LYS A 474 -71.45 -27.43 41.93
CA LYS A 474 -72.01 -26.20 41.31
C LYS A 474 -72.40 -25.14 42.35
N ASN A 475 -73.08 -25.56 43.42
CA ASN A 475 -73.49 -24.63 44.48
C ASN A 475 -72.28 -23.99 45.18
N LYS A 476 -71.24 -24.78 45.44
CA LYS A 476 -70.00 -24.28 46.06
C LYS A 476 -69.21 -23.35 45.13
N PHE A 477 -69.25 -23.59 43.82
CA PHE A 477 -68.67 -22.68 42.82
C PHE A 477 -69.40 -21.32 42.77
N GLN A 478 -70.72 -21.30 42.91
CA GLN A 478 -71.48 -20.05 42.97
C GLN A 478 -71.15 -19.23 44.22
N GLU A 479 -71.03 -19.87 45.39
CA GLU A 479 -70.57 -19.18 46.61
C GLU A 479 -69.16 -18.59 46.45
N MET A 480 -68.23 -19.35 45.86
CA MET A 480 -66.87 -18.88 45.62
C MET A 480 -66.83 -17.70 44.64
N SER A 481 -67.69 -17.71 43.62
CA SER A 481 -67.78 -16.65 42.62
C SER A 481 -68.18 -15.30 43.22
N LEU A 482 -69.12 -15.30 44.16
CA LEU A 482 -69.56 -14.09 44.87
C LEU A 482 -68.43 -13.49 45.74
N VAL A 483 -67.64 -14.36 46.39
CA VAL A 483 -66.49 -13.92 47.21
C VAL A 483 -65.38 -13.34 46.34
N ILE A 484 -65.14 -13.90 45.14
CA ILE A 484 -64.14 -13.38 44.20
C ILE A 484 -64.53 -11.98 43.73
N GLU A 485 -65.81 -11.76 43.37
CA GLU A 485 -66.31 -10.47 42.93
C GLU A 485 -66.14 -9.38 44.01
N GLU A 486 -66.41 -9.72 45.28
CA GLU A 486 -66.18 -8.81 46.41
C GLU A 486 -64.69 -8.46 46.59
N LYS A 487 -63.79 -9.44 46.41
CA LYS A 487 -62.35 -9.22 46.50
C LYS A 487 -61.78 -8.44 45.32
N ASP A 488 -62.32 -8.60 44.12
CA ASP A 488 -61.90 -7.85 42.93
C ASP A 488 -62.24 -6.35 43.05
N ILE A 489 -63.39 -6.01 43.62
CA ILE A 489 -63.76 -4.61 43.90
C ILE A 489 -62.76 -4.00 44.91
N ALA A 490 -62.47 -4.69 46.01
CA ALA A 490 -61.50 -4.22 47.00
C ALA A 490 -60.07 -4.09 46.41
N LEU A 491 -59.70 -4.96 45.48
CA LEU A 491 -58.41 -4.91 44.79
C LEU A 491 -58.31 -3.69 43.86
N GLN A 492 -59.39 -3.36 43.14
CA GLN A 492 -59.45 -2.18 42.27
C GLN A 492 -59.32 -0.88 43.08
N GLU A 493 -59.98 -0.79 44.23
CA GLU A 493 -59.86 0.35 45.14
C GLU A 493 -58.42 0.51 45.67
N ALA A 494 -57.80 -0.59 46.10
CA ALA A 494 -56.41 -0.60 46.56
C ALA A 494 -55.42 -0.20 45.44
N GLN A 495 -55.66 -0.62 44.21
CA GLN A 495 -54.83 -0.25 43.05
C GLN A 495 -54.99 1.21 42.66
N SER A 496 -56.19 1.78 42.78
CA SER A 496 -56.41 3.21 42.56
C SER A 496 -55.61 4.05 43.57
N SER A 497 -55.69 3.69 44.86
CA SER A 497 -54.92 4.35 45.93
C SER A 497 -53.39 4.21 45.74
N LEU A 498 -52.92 3.03 45.32
CA LEU A 498 -51.51 2.80 44.99
C LEU A 498 -51.04 3.67 43.82
N ASN A 499 -51.88 3.87 42.81
CA ASN A 499 -51.54 4.68 41.64
C ASN A 499 -51.44 6.17 41.98
N GLU A 500 -52.27 6.69 42.90
CA GLU A 500 -52.11 8.04 43.43
C GLU A 500 -50.80 8.20 44.20
N LYS A 501 -50.48 7.24 45.09
CA LYS A 501 -49.20 7.26 45.82
C LYS A 501 -47.98 7.13 44.90
N ARG A 502 -48.10 6.42 43.78
CA ARG A 502 -47.04 6.35 42.75
C ARG A 502 -46.83 7.69 42.04
N LYS A 503 -47.90 8.46 41.79
CA LYS A 503 -47.78 9.81 41.20
C LYS A 503 -47.09 10.77 42.16
N GLU A 504 -47.48 10.78 43.44
CA GLU A 504 -46.79 11.56 44.48
C GLU A 504 -45.30 11.20 44.56
N LEU A 505 -44.97 9.90 44.54
CA LEU A 505 -43.58 9.42 44.55
C LEU A 505 -42.81 9.87 43.29
N TYR A 506 -43.47 9.96 42.14
CA TYR A 506 -42.84 10.40 40.90
C TYR A 506 -42.50 11.90 40.95
N GLU A 507 -43.38 12.72 41.51
CA GLU A 507 -43.14 14.15 41.73
C GLU A 507 -41.95 14.36 42.69
N VAL A 508 -41.94 13.65 43.82
CA VAL A 508 -40.83 13.71 44.81
C VAL A 508 -39.52 13.19 44.20
N LYS A 509 -39.55 12.16 43.36
CA LYS A 509 -38.37 11.67 42.64
C LYS A 509 -37.86 12.70 41.64
N ARG A 510 -38.75 13.43 40.94
CA ARG A 510 -38.38 14.50 40.01
C ARG A 510 -37.67 15.63 40.75
N GLU A 511 -38.22 16.07 41.87
CA GLU A 511 -37.58 17.08 42.73
C GLU A 511 -36.23 16.60 43.27
N LEU A 512 -36.12 15.34 43.69
CA LEU A 512 -34.86 14.75 44.11
C LEU A 512 -33.83 14.69 42.98
N THR A 513 -34.24 14.41 41.73
CA THR A 513 -33.34 14.44 40.57
C THR A 513 -32.90 15.86 40.22
N ASP A 514 -33.77 16.86 40.37
CA ASP A 514 -33.40 18.26 40.16
C ASP A 514 -32.43 18.75 41.24
N VAL A 515 -32.63 18.35 42.49
CA VAL A 515 -31.68 18.61 43.57
C VAL A 515 -30.36 17.88 43.33
N LYS A 516 -30.38 16.60 42.93
CA LYS A 516 -29.15 15.82 42.62
C LYS A 516 -28.39 16.38 41.43
N THR A 517 -29.08 16.82 40.37
CA THR A 517 -28.42 17.44 39.21
C THR A 517 -27.84 18.80 39.56
N ASN A 518 -28.51 19.58 40.42
CA ASN A 518 -27.95 20.83 40.95
C ASN A 518 -26.76 20.58 41.90
N LEU A 519 -26.82 19.54 42.73
CA LEU A 519 -25.69 19.13 43.57
C LEU A 519 -24.51 18.66 42.72
N SER A 520 -24.78 17.84 41.69
CA SER A 520 -23.77 17.39 40.73
C SER A 520 -23.16 18.54 39.95
N LYS A 521 -23.95 19.53 39.52
CA LYS A 521 -23.43 20.76 38.89
C LYS A 521 -22.57 21.56 39.87
N LYS A 522 -22.99 21.70 41.14
CA LYS A 522 -22.18 22.36 42.17
C LYS A 522 -20.91 21.58 42.50
N ASP A 523 -20.96 20.25 42.53
CA ASP A 523 -19.80 19.38 42.72
C ASP A 523 -18.85 19.45 41.51
N MET A 524 -19.37 19.53 40.29
CA MET A 524 -18.55 19.78 39.09
C MET A 524 -17.92 21.17 39.14
N MET A 525 -18.64 22.20 39.61
CA MET A 525 -18.06 23.53 39.80
C MET A 525 -17.04 23.56 40.95
N LEU A 526 -17.25 22.79 42.02
CA LEU A 526 -16.32 22.67 43.14
C LEU A 526 -15.07 21.89 42.71
N GLN A 527 -15.23 20.81 41.95
CA GLN A 527 -14.16 20.04 41.33
C GLN A 527 -13.40 20.87 40.31
N GLN A 528 -14.09 21.70 39.51
CA GLN A 528 -13.46 22.63 38.59
C GLN A 528 -12.67 23.71 39.37
N CYS A 529 -13.25 24.28 40.43
CA CYS A 529 -12.56 25.28 41.25
C CYS A 529 -11.39 24.67 42.04
N GLN A 530 -11.49 23.41 42.49
CA GLN A 530 -10.39 22.65 43.09
C GLN A 530 -9.37 22.21 42.05
N HIS A 531 -9.78 21.90 40.83
CA HIS A 531 -8.89 21.61 39.71
C HIS A 531 -8.15 22.87 39.30
N ASP A 532 -8.80 24.03 39.22
CA ASP A 532 -8.20 25.32 38.91
C ASP A 532 -7.30 25.80 40.05
N LEU A 533 -7.68 25.59 41.32
CA LEU A 533 -6.83 25.85 42.49
C LEU A 533 -5.63 24.89 42.53
N ASN A 534 -5.80 23.62 42.20
CA ASN A 534 -4.71 22.64 42.13
C ASN A 534 -3.83 22.86 40.90
N ASN A 535 -4.38 23.31 39.78
CA ASN A 535 -3.67 23.71 38.58
C ASN A 535 -2.90 25.00 38.82
N SER A 536 -3.45 25.97 39.55
CA SER A 536 -2.74 27.19 39.94
C SER A 536 -1.68 26.92 41.01
N LYS A 537 -1.89 25.93 41.90
CA LYS A 537 -0.86 25.41 42.82
C LYS A 537 0.19 24.56 42.08
N GLN A 538 -0.18 23.78 41.07
CA GLN A 538 0.72 23.01 40.21
C GLN A 538 1.42 23.88 39.19
N GLU A 539 0.87 25.02 38.79
CA GLU A 539 1.54 26.07 38.02
C GLU A 539 2.49 26.83 38.91
N ASN A 540 2.18 27.10 40.19
CA ASN A 540 3.17 27.67 41.11
C ASN A 540 4.30 26.68 41.46
N VAL A 541 3.98 25.42 41.74
CA VAL A 541 4.98 24.33 41.92
C VAL A 541 5.68 24.01 40.61
N GLY A 542 5.00 24.18 39.48
CA GLY A 542 5.48 24.01 38.12
C GLY A 542 6.35 25.17 37.67
N GLN A 543 6.10 26.38 38.17
CA GLN A 543 6.92 27.57 38.01
C GLN A 543 8.13 27.52 38.94
N GLU A 544 8.03 26.97 40.15
CA GLU A 544 9.18 26.66 41.02
C GLU A 544 10.02 25.49 40.48
N ARG A 545 9.38 24.44 39.93
CA ARG A 545 10.07 23.34 39.23
C ARG A 545 10.61 23.80 37.89
N ALA A 546 9.95 24.71 37.18
CA ALA A 546 10.47 25.34 35.98
C ALA A 546 11.61 26.28 36.35
N LEU A 547 11.57 27.02 37.47
CA LEU A 547 12.71 27.81 37.94
C LEU A 547 13.88 26.89 38.31
N LYS A 548 13.64 25.79 39.04
CA LYS A 548 14.68 24.78 39.36
C LYS A 548 15.17 24.02 38.13
N ASN A 549 14.29 23.76 37.15
CA ASN A 549 14.66 23.11 35.89
C ASN A 549 15.33 24.09 34.94
N ILE A 550 15.03 25.39 34.98
CA ILE A 550 15.72 26.46 34.28
C ILE A 550 17.06 26.72 34.97
N GLU A 551 17.18 26.62 36.29
CA GLU A 551 18.45 26.69 37.02
C GLU A 551 19.31 25.45 36.76
N ARG A 552 18.71 24.23 36.72
CA ARG A 552 19.40 23.01 36.28
C ARG A 552 19.72 23.02 34.80
N HIS A 553 18.84 23.52 33.93
CA HIS A 553 19.13 23.70 32.52
C HIS A 553 20.13 24.81 32.31
N LYS A 554 20.20 25.84 33.16
CA LYS A 554 21.23 26.87 33.14
C LYS A 554 22.56 26.32 33.62
N ALA A 555 22.58 25.46 34.64
CA ALA A 555 23.78 24.76 35.09
C ALA A 555 24.25 23.74 34.05
N GLN A 556 23.34 22.95 33.46
CA GLN A 556 23.61 22.02 32.36
C GLN A 556 23.95 22.76 31.06
N LEU A 557 23.36 23.93 30.78
CA LEU A 557 23.76 24.78 29.65
C LEU A 557 25.07 25.47 29.95
N GLN A 558 25.42 25.79 31.20
CA GLN A 558 26.74 26.32 31.58
C GLN A 558 27.81 25.24 31.53
N GLU A 559 27.47 23.99 31.88
CA GLU A 559 28.34 22.82 31.78
C GLU A 559 28.46 22.36 30.32
N MET A 560 27.38 22.32 29.54
CA MET A 560 27.40 22.11 28.10
C MET A 560 28.01 23.31 27.37
N LEU A 561 27.92 24.54 27.90
CA LEU A 561 28.63 25.70 27.35
C LEU A 561 30.11 25.61 27.72
N SER A 562 30.49 25.13 28.89
CA SER A 562 31.88 24.84 29.25
C SER A 562 32.44 23.70 28.41
N GLN A 563 31.71 22.59 28.27
CA GLN A 563 32.06 21.46 27.42
C GLN A 563 32.03 21.84 25.94
N SER A 564 31.08 22.65 25.48
CA SER A 564 31.06 23.19 24.12
C SER A 564 32.12 24.28 23.92
N GLN A 565 32.52 25.02 24.94
CA GLN A 565 33.64 25.96 24.91
C GLN A 565 34.97 25.22 24.95
N ASP A 566 35.07 24.09 25.63
CA ASP A 566 36.24 23.22 25.69
C ASP A 566 36.34 22.39 24.40
N GLU A 567 35.23 21.86 23.89
CA GLU A 567 35.14 21.23 22.57
C GLU A 567 35.32 22.26 21.46
N LYS A 568 34.81 23.48 21.59
CA LYS A 568 35.14 24.57 20.65
C LYS A 568 36.56 25.03 20.84
N ALA A 569 37.17 25.01 22.03
CA ALA A 569 38.56 25.38 22.23
C ALA A 569 39.51 24.27 21.77
N GLN A 570 39.07 23.01 21.82
CA GLN A 570 39.76 21.84 21.29
C GLN A 570 39.59 21.80 19.77
N LYS A 571 38.38 21.95 19.24
CA LYS A 571 38.12 22.13 17.80
C LYS A 571 38.71 23.42 17.26
N LEU A 572 38.83 24.49 18.06
CA LEU A 572 39.52 25.72 17.66
C LEU A 572 41.02 25.54 17.76
N ARG A 573 41.56 24.71 18.66
CA ARG A 573 42.98 24.35 18.65
C ARG A 573 43.31 23.41 17.49
N GLU A 574 42.46 22.43 17.21
CA GLU A 574 42.54 21.54 16.05
C GLU A 574 42.32 22.32 14.76
N PHE A 575 41.35 23.24 14.70
CA PHE A 575 41.13 24.14 13.58
C PHE A 575 42.18 25.23 13.50
N GLN A 576 42.81 25.67 14.60
CA GLN A 576 43.96 26.58 14.55
C GLN A 576 45.22 25.85 14.10
N LEU A 577 45.37 24.58 14.46
CA LEU A 577 46.45 23.72 13.99
C LEU A 577 46.23 23.38 12.52
N GLU A 578 45.02 23.01 12.12
CA GLU A 578 44.61 22.75 10.74
C GLU A 578 44.63 24.04 9.92
N LYS A 579 44.17 25.18 10.45
CA LYS A 579 44.32 26.50 9.84
C LYS A 579 45.77 26.91 9.78
N ALA A 580 46.62 26.62 10.76
CA ALA A 580 48.05 26.92 10.67
C ALA A 580 48.72 26.03 9.61
N THR A 581 48.35 24.75 9.54
CA THR A 581 48.82 23.80 8.52
C THR A 581 48.29 24.18 7.13
N LEU A 582 47.04 24.62 7.02
CA LEU A 582 46.41 25.12 5.80
C LEU A 582 46.89 26.51 5.44
N GLN A 583 47.24 27.38 6.39
CA GLN A 583 47.86 28.69 6.16
C GLN A 583 49.33 28.54 5.82
N GLN A 584 49.98 27.47 6.27
CA GLN A 584 51.31 27.09 5.85
C GLN A 584 51.27 26.49 4.46
N ARG A 585 50.37 25.54 4.18
CA ARG A 585 50.11 25.04 2.82
C ARG A 585 49.57 26.11 1.89
N LEU A 586 48.79 27.06 2.37
CA LEU A 586 48.32 28.22 1.60
C LEU A 586 49.45 29.23 1.44
N ARG A 587 50.38 29.40 2.38
CA ARG A 587 51.58 30.21 2.17
C ARG A 587 52.53 29.54 1.19
N GLU A 588 52.75 28.24 1.29
CA GLU A 588 53.54 27.43 0.37
C GLU A 588 52.88 27.39 -1.01
N SER A 589 51.54 27.26 -1.09
CA SER A 589 50.76 27.31 -2.32
C SER A 589 50.56 28.72 -2.85
N GLN A 590 50.58 29.77 -2.02
CA GLN A 590 50.59 31.18 -2.43
C GLN A 590 52.00 31.64 -2.82
N GLU A 591 53.05 31.02 -2.30
CA GLU A 591 54.43 31.20 -2.72
C GLU A 591 54.72 30.42 -4.01
N GLU A 592 54.15 29.22 -4.18
CA GLU A 592 54.11 28.50 -5.46
C GLU A 592 53.21 29.24 -6.45
N ALA A 593 52.02 29.70 -6.06
CA ALA A 593 51.15 30.50 -6.93
C ALA A 593 51.76 31.87 -7.18
N ARG A 594 52.50 32.51 -6.25
CA ARG A 594 53.32 33.69 -6.56
C ARG A 594 54.49 33.34 -7.45
N LYS A 595 55.06 32.14 -7.37
CA LYS A 595 56.09 31.67 -8.32
C LYS A 595 55.49 31.47 -9.71
N TYR A 596 54.33 30.81 -9.83
CA TYR A 596 53.60 30.61 -11.09
C TYR A 596 52.93 31.90 -11.60
N GLN A 597 52.56 32.83 -10.71
CA GLN A 597 51.99 34.14 -11.04
C GLN A 597 53.10 35.15 -11.31
N ASN A 598 54.30 34.98 -10.76
CA ASN A 598 55.51 35.68 -11.21
C ASN A 598 56.02 35.09 -12.52
N GLU A 599 55.96 33.77 -12.74
CA GLU A 599 56.25 33.12 -14.03
C GLU A 599 55.19 33.45 -15.10
N CYS A 600 53.91 33.65 -14.73
CA CYS A 600 52.86 34.16 -15.62
C CYS A 600 52.92 35.69 -15.77
N ASN A 601 53.36 36.45 -14.76
CA ASN A 601 53.63 37.88 -14.90
C ASN A 601 54.85 38.11 -15.81
N LEU A 602 55.79 37.15 -15.89
CA LEU A 602 56.85 37.12 -16.90
C LEU A 602 56.33 36.89 -18.34
N LEU A 603 55.06 36.52 -18.53
CA LEU A 603 54.37 36.46 -19.83
C LEU A 603 53.40 37.64 -20.06
N CYS A 604 53.15 38.49 -19.04
CA CYS A 604 52.14 39.56 -19.10
C CYS A 604 52.59 40.87 -19.75
N ASP A 605 53.87 41.06 -20.08
CA ASP A 605 54.32 42.31 -20.74
C ASP A 605 54.25 42.27 -22.27
N ALA A 606 53.90 41.13 -22.88
CA ALA A 606 54.04 40.94 -24.33
C ALA A 606 52.96 41.61 -25.19
N TRP A 607 51.75 41.85 -24.66
CA TRP A 607 50.64 42.51 -25.37
C TRP A 607 50.31 43.90 -24.83
N GLN A 608 50.94 44.30 -23.73
CA GLN A 608 50.79 45.66 -23.21
C GLN A 608 51.55 46.61 -24.14
N VAL A 609 50.85 47.65 -24.59
CA VAL A 609 51.44 48.71 -25.42
C VAL A 609 51.56 49.99 -24.60
N ASP A 610 52.61 50.77 -24.86
CA ASP A 610 52.73 52.12 -24.28
C ASP A 610 51.68 53.03 -24.96
N GLU A 611 50.90 53.75 -24.16
CA GLU A 611 49.89 54.71 -24.63
C GLU A 611 50.49 55.76 -25.57
N LYS A 612 51.76 56.15 -25.35
CA LYS A 612 52.46 57.12 -26.21
C LYS A 612 52.75 56.60 -27.62
N GLU A 613 52.72 55.29 -27.83
CA GLU A 613 52.89 54.67 -29.15
C GLU A 613 51.59 54.64 -29.97
N VAL A 614 50.46 55.01 -29.37
CA VAL A 614 49.12 54.98 -29.98
C VAL A 614 48.65 56.39 -30.28
N VAL A 615 48.59 56.74 -31.57
CA VAL A 615 48.05 58.03 -32.01
C VAL A 615 46.61 57.82 -32.47
N ILE A 616 45.64 58.31 -31.71
CA ILE A 616 44.21 58.28 -32.09
C ILE A 616 43.94 59.42 -33.07
N THR A 617 43.24 59.13 -34.16
CA THR A 617 42.82 60.12 -35.17
C THR A 617 41.37 60.55 -34.94
N ASP A 618 40.92 61.60 -35.64
CA ASP A 618 39.53 62.07 -35.56
C ASP A 618 38.52 61.21 -36.35
N GLU A 619 38.97 60.13 -37.01
CA GLU A 619 38.11 59.22 -37.77
C GLU A 619 37.42 58.20 -36.82
N GLU A 620 36.13 58.42 -36.54
CA GLU A 620 35.30 57.47 -35.77
C GLU A 620 34.83 56.30 -36.65
N LEU A 621 35.10 55.07 -36.20
CA LEU A 621 34.63 53.84 -36.85
C LEU A 621 33.27 53.39 -36.33
N GLY A 622 32.96 53.73 -35.08
CA GLY A 622 31.66 53.44 -34.50
C GLY A 622 31.58 53.73 -33.01
N ARG A 623 30.34 53.83 -32.53
CA ARG A 623 30.02 54.12 -31.13
C ARG A 623 29.08 53.06 -30.60
N GLY A 624 29.50 52.39 -29.53
CA GLY A 624 28.70 51.41 -28.80
C GLY A 624 28.04 52.02 -27.58
N SER A 625 27.36 51.18 -26.81
CA SER A 625 26.67 51.55 -25.56
C SER A 625 27.62 51.94 -24.42
N TYR A 626 28.88 51.48 -24.45
CA TYR A 626 29.84 51.69 -23.35
C TYR A 626 31.19 52.27 -23.80
N GLY A 627 31.42 52.45 -25.10
CA GLY A 627 32.70 52.93 -25.62
C GLY A 627 32.67 53.38 -27.07
N VAL A 628 33.73 54.08 -27.47
CA VAL A 628 33.94 54.62 -28.83
C VAL A 628 35.08 53.85 -29.48
N VAL A 629 34.94 53.56 -30.78
CA VAL A 629 35.97 52.96 -31.61
C VAL A 629 36.45 53.98 -32.63
N MET A 630 37.72 54.36 -32.53
CA MET A 630 38.37 55.31 -33.41
C MET A 630 39.44 54.62 -34.24
N VAL A 631 39.83 55.22 -35.36
CA VAL A 631 41.04 54.85 -36.06
C VAL A 631 42.25 55.37 -35.29
N GLY A 632 43.21 54.50 -35.04
CA GLY A 632 44.51 54.87 -34.51
C GLY A 632 45.66 54.45 -35.42
N ILE A 633 46.85 54.98 -35.11
CA ILE A 633 48.12 54.58 -35.70
C ILE A 633 48.96 54.00 -34.56
N PHE A 634 49.35 52.74 -34.70
CA PHE A 634 50.25 52.05 -33.78
C PHE A 634 51.42 51.47 -34.56
N ARG A 635 52.66 51.91 -34.23
CA ARG A 635 53.90 51.49 -34.92
C ARG A 635 53.83 51.56 -36.46
N GLY A 636 53.18 52.60 -36.97
CA GLY A 636 53.00 52.83 -38.41
C GLY A 636 51.85 52.08 -39.08
N LEU A 637 51.11 51.23 -38.35
CA LEU A 637 49.94 50.52 -38.86
C LEU A 637 48.64 51.19 -38.41
N LYS A 638 47.64 51.23 -39.31
CA LYS A 638 46.28 51.64 -38.95
C LYS A 638 45.60 50.53 -38.13
N VAL A 639 45.08 50.90 -36.97
CA VAL A 639 44.41 50.01 -36.02
C VAL A 639 43.04 50.55 -35.64
N ALA A 640 42.17 49.70 -35.11
CA ALA A 640 40.95 50.12 -34.44
C ALA A 640 41.22 50.22 -32.93
N VAL A 641 41.00 51.41 -32.36
CA VAL A 641 41.23 51.71 -30.95
C VAL A 641 39.89 51.90 -30.27
N LYS A 642 39.57 51.00 -29.33
CA LYS A 642 38.36 51.09 -28.51
C LYS A 642 38.73 51.64 -27.14
N TYR A 643 37.95 52.60 -26.64
CA TYR A 643 38.09 53.14 -25.29
C TYR A 643 36.72 53.40 -24.64
N LEU A 644 36.68 53.39 -23.32
CA LEU A 644 35.47 53.65 -22.53
C LEU A 644 35.05 55.11 -22.60
N HIS A 645 33.74 55.36 -22.61
CA HIS A 645 33.24 56.73 -22.58
C HIS A 645 33.50 57.36 -21.19
N PRO A 646 34.17 58.53 -21.08
CA PRO A 646 34.50 59.13 -19.78
C PRO A 646 33.27 59.39 -18.89
N VAL A 647 32.12 59.74 -19.50
CA VAL A 647 30.85 60.02 -18.79
C VAL A 647 30.15 58.76 -18.25
N ILE A 648 30.57 57.56 -18.67
CA ILE A 648 29.95 56.28 -18.27
C ILE A 648 30.97 55.34 -17.61
N ALA A 649 32.14 55.87 -17.23
CA ALA A 649 33.17 55.17 -16.47
C ALA A 649 32.62 54.85 -15.07
N SER A 650 32.08 53.64 -14.96
CA SER A 650 31.64 53.04 -13.71
C SER A 650 32.44 51.76 -13.53
N TYR A 651 32.63 51.37 -12.27
CA TYR A 651 33.28 50.11 -11.91
C TYR A 651 32.75 48.91 -12.73
N TYR A 652 31.44 48.87 -12.97
CA TYR A 652 30.79 47.84 -13.78
C TYR A 652 31.24 47.83 -15.26
N ASN A 653 31.35 49.01 -15.88
CA ASN A 653 31.77 49.12 -17.29
C ASN A 653 33.28 48.89 -17.46
N GLU A 654 34.07 49.29 -16.46
CA GLU A 654 35.51 49.00 -16.40
C GLU A 654 35.78 47.50 -16.29
N GLU A 655 35.10 46.79 -15.40
CA GLU A 655 35.22 45.33 -15.30
C GLU A 655 34.85 44.62 -16.60
N ARG A 656 33.79 45.07 -17.28
CA ARG A 656 33.38 44.51 -18.58
C ARG A 656 34.43 44.76 -19.66
N PHE A 657 35.03 45.94 -19.68
CA PHE A 657 36.08 46.31 -20.62
C PHE A 657 37.38 45.53 -20.37
N ILE A 658 37.77 45.35 -19.11
CA ILE A 658 38.91 44.53 -18.71
C ILE A 658 38.65 43.05 -19.07
N ARG A 659 37.43 42.56 -18.88
CA ARG A 659 37.06 41.20 -19.31
C ARG A 659 37.16 41.05 -20.83
N GLU A 660 36.66 42.00 -21.61
CA GLU A 660 36.81 42.02 -23.07
C GLU A 660 38.28 41.98 -23.49
N MET A 661 39.11 42.83 -22.88
CA MET A 661 40.56 42.89 -23.11
C MET A 661 41.23 41.54 -22.83
N LYS A 662 40.96 40.94 -21.67
CA LYS A 662 41.50 39.62 -21.30
C LYS A 662 41.08 38.55 -22.28
N MET A 663 39.80 38.49 -22.65
CA MET A 663 39.31 37.48 -23.60
C MET A 663 39.93 37.68 -25.00
N ALA A 664 40.03 38.91 -25.48
CA ALA A 664 40.66 39.23 -26.76
C ALA A 664 42.16 38.85 -26.77
N SER A 665 42.86 39.03 -25.64
CA SER A 665 44.29 38.70 -25.52
C SER A 665 44.58 37.21 -25.72
N LEU A 666 43.65 36.32 -25.35
CA LEU A 666 43.81 34.87 -25.35
C LEU A 666 43.41 34.19 -26.66
N LEU A 667 42.61 34.84 -27.49
CA LEU A 667 41.98 34.21 -28.66
C LEU A 667 42.71 34.57 -29.95
N ARG A 668 43.02 33.56 -30.77
CA ARG A 668 43.71 33.72 -32.06
C ARG A 668 43.05 32.82 -33.10
N HIS A 669 42.33 33.42 -34.04
CA HIS A 669 41.69 32.69 -35.13
C HIS A 669 41.47 33.63 -36.34
N PRO A 670 41.64 33.17 -37.60
CA PRO A 670 41.50 34.02 -38.79
C PRO A 670 40.12 34.68 -38.96
N ASN A 671 39.07 34.13 -38.35
CA ASN A 671 37.70 34.65 -38.39
C ASN A 671 37.23 35.29 -37.08
N LEU A 672 38.16 35.61 -36.18
CA LEU A 672 37.94 36.47 -35.02
C LEU A 672 38.78 37.74 -35.21
N VAL A 673 38.27 38.90 -34.78
CA VAL A 673 38.99 40.17 -34.89
C VAL A 673 40.28 40.11 -34.07
N GLN A 674 41.41 40.27 -34.75
CA GLN A 674 42.73 40.09 -34.19
C GLN A 674 43.03 41.19 -33.17
N PHE A 675 43.22 40.77 -31.92
CA PHE A 675 43.76 41.62 -30.87
C PHE A 675 45.23 41.91 -31.12
N ILE A 676 45.61 43.18 -31.02
CA ILE A 676 46.99 43.66 -31.25
C ILE A 676 47.66 43.95 -29.91
N GLY A 677 46.95 44.61 -29.00
CA GLY A 677 47.46 44.96 -27.68
C GLY A 677 46.48 45.83 -26.91
N ALA A 678 46.87 46.23 -25.71
CA ALA A 678 46.07 47.12 -24.88
C ALA A 678 46.93 47.96 -23.95
N THR A 679 46.39 49.10 -23.50
CA THR A 679 47.01 49.93 -22.46
C THR A 679 46.36 49.62 -21.12
N LEU A 680 47.17 49.54 -20.06
CA LEU A 680 46.75 49.34 -18.68
C LEU A 680 47.14 50.61 -17.90
N GLY A 681 46.34 51.66 -18.04
CA GLY A 681 46.53 52.96 -17.37
C GLY A 681 45.18 53.60 -17.07
N ASP A 682 45.18 54.89 -16.69
CA ASP A 682 43.96 55.63 -16.34
C ASP A 682 42.94 55.68 -17.50
N ASN A 683 43.43 55.56 -18.75
CA ASN A 683 42.61 55.44 -19.95
C ASN A 683 42.91 54.11 -20.67
N PRO A 684 42.22 53.00 -20.30
CA PRO A 684 42.49 51.72 -20.92
C PRO A 684 41.99 51.68 -22.37
N LEU A 685 42.87 51.27 -23.28
CA LEU A 685 42.62 51.16 -24.71
C LEU A 685 42.71 49.69 -25.13
N ILE A 686 41.83 49.26 -26.03
CA ILE A 686 41.93 47.96 -26.73
C ILE A 686 42.28 48.24 -28.19
N LEU A 687 43.41 47.70 -28.65
CA LEU A 687 43.85 47.79 -30.04
C LEU A 687 43.54 46.49 -30.78
N THR A 688 42.87 46.62 -31.92
CA THR A 688 42.54 45.51 -32.81
C THR A 688 42.88 45.85 -34.25
N GLU A 689 42.92 44.83 -35.11
CA GLU A 689 43.01 45.07 -36.55
C GLU A 689 41.85 45.97 -37.03
N ARG A 690 42.15 46.89 -37.94
CA ARG A 690 41.13 47.73 -38.57
C ARG A 690 40.39 46.92 -39.64
N MET A 691 39.07 46.89 -39.53
CA MET A 691 38.17 46.35 -40.56
C MET A 691 37.50 47.51 -41.31
N THR A 692 37.12 47.31 -42.59
CA THR A 692 36.57 48.41 -43.42
C THR A 692 35.16 48.82 -43.03
N THR A 693 34.31 47.89 -42.58
CA THR A 693 32.90 48.16 -42.27
C THR A 693 32.34 47.04 -41.38
N SER A 694 31.11 47.20 -40.87
CA SER A 694 30.35 46.09 -40.27
C SER A 694 29.33 45.54 -41.26
N LEU A 695 28.94 44.28 -41.08
CA LEU A 695 27.90 43.64 -41.90
C LEU A 695 26.59 44.43 -41.86
N TYR A 696 26.26 45.02 -40.71
CA TYR A 696 25.10 45.91 -40.57
C TYR A 696 25.16 47.12 -41.51
N HIS A 697 26.31 47.82 -41.58
CA HIS A 697 26.47 48.98 -42.46
C HIS A 697 26.56 48.58 -43.93
N GLU A 698 27.29 47.50 -44.24
CA GLU A 698 27.45 47.05 -45.63
C GLU A 698 26.12 46.66 -46.25
N LYS A 699 25.23 45.98 -45.50
CA LYS A 699 23.91 45.59 -45.98
C LYS A 699 22.98 46.77 -46.29
N LYS A 700 23.18 47.93 -45.64
CA LYS A 700 22.44 49.15 -45.96
C LYS A 700 22.87 49.75 -47.30
N ASN A 701 24.14 49.55 -47.67
CA ASN A 701 24.72 50.15 -48.86
C ASN A 701 24.66 49.20 -50.07
N VAL A 702 24.77 47.89 -49.84
CA VAL A 702 24.85 46.87 -50.88
C VAL A 702 23.99 45.66 -50.51
N GLN A 703 23.16 45.21 -51.45
CA GLN A 703 22.49 43.91 -51.35
C GLN A 703 23.51 42.79 -51.55
N LEU A 704 23.77 42.01 -50.49
CA LEU A 704 24.72 40.90 -50.56
C LEU A 704 24.20 39.81 -51.50
N ALA A 705 25.02 39.40 -52.46
CA ALA A 705 24.74 38.26 -53.30
C ALA A 705 24.87 36.95 -52.49
N ARG A 706 24.09 35.92 -52.82
CA ARG A 706 24.17 34.59 -52.17
C ARG A 706 25.59 34.03 -52.05
N PRO A 707 26.48 34.18 -53.06
CA PRO A 707 27.90 33.85 -52.94
C PRO A 707 28.59 34.47 -51.73
N SER A 708 28.39 35.77 -51.55
CA SER A 708 28.97 36.56 -50.48
C SER A 708 28.36 36.18 -49.13
N ILE A 709 27.03 35.99 -49.08
CA ILE A 709 26.33 35.51 -47.88
C ILE A 709 26.89 34.17 -47.43
N LEU A 710 27.06 33.22 -48.35
CA LEU A 710 27.58 31.89 -48.03
C LEU A 710 29.03 31.96 -47.52
N SER A 711 29.88 32.76 -48.19
CA SER A 711 31.26 32.95 -47.77
C SER A 711 31.38 33.60 -46.38
N ILE A 712 30.58 34.64 -46.11
CA ILE A 712 30.51 35.30 -44.80
C ILE A 712 30.01 34.30 -43.74
N ALA A 713 28.96 33.54 -44.05
CA ALA A 713 28.39 32.55 -43.15
C ALA A 713 29.41 31.48 -42.73
N ILE A 714 30.19 30.95 -43.68
CA ILE A 714 31.24 29.96 -43.40
C ILE A 714 32.30 30.55 -42.48
N GLN A 715 32.76 31.77 -42.78
CA GLN A 715 33.78 32.45 -41.98
C GLN A 715 33.31 32.70 -40.54
N VAL A 716 32.08 33.21 -40.36
CA VAL A 716 31.49 33.42 -39.03
C VAL A 716 31.33 32.09 -38.28
N ALA A 717 30.83 31.05 -38.95
CA ALA A 717 30.66 29.73 -38.34
C ALA A 717 32.00 29.11 -37.89
N LEU A 718 33.07 29.29 -38.66
CA LEU A 718 34.42 28.86 -38.27
C LEU A 718 34.92 29.59 -37.01
N GLY A 719 34.70 30.90 -36.92
CA GLY A 719 35.03 31.69 -35.74
C GLY A 719 34.26 31.22 -34.49
N LEU A 720 32.96 31.00 -34.61
CA LEU A 720 32.14 30.50 -33.50
C LEU A 720 32.50 29.07 -33.09
N ASN A 721 32.79 28.20 -34.06
CA ASN A 721 33.20 26.82 -33.77
C ASN A 721 34.54 26.77 -33.02
N TYR A 722 35.48 27.67 -33.34
CA TYR A 722 36.72 27.81 -32.58
C TYR A 722 36.45 28.15 -31.10
N LEU A 723 35.49 29.04 -30.81
CA LEU A 723 35.10 29.36 -29.43
C LEU A 723 34.43 28.17 -28.74
N HIS A 724 33.53 27.48 -29.43
CA HIS A 724 32.77 26.35 -28.88
C HIS A 724 33.65 25.13 -28.57
N LEU A 725 34.82 25.01 -29.20
CA LEU A 725 35.75 23.91 -29.01
C LEU A 725 36.85 24.19 -27.97
N GLN A 726 36.86 25.37 -27.34
CA GLN A 726 37.81 25.68 -26.26
C GLN A 726 37.69 24.68 -25.09
N LYS A 727 38.82 24.43 -24.41
CA LYS A 727 38.96 23.50 -23.30
C LYS A 727 39.58 24.20 -22.09
N PRO A 728 39.20 23.84 -20.84
CA PRO A 728 38.32 22.71 -20.47
C PRO A 728 36.83 22.95 -20.78
N ASN A 729 36.39 24.20 -20.90
CA ASN A 729 35.00 24.56 -21.13
C ASN A 729 34.83 25.36 -22.42
N ALA A 730 33.71 25.14 -23.12
CA ALA A 730 33.34 25.90 -24.30
C ALA A 730 33.13 27.38 -23.97
N LEU A 731 33.65 28.28 -24.83
CA LEU A 731 33.36 29.70 -24.78
C LEU A 731 32.13 30.02 -25.63
N ILE A 732 31.17 30.74 -25.06
CA ILE A 732 29.94 31.16 -25.73
C ILE A 732 30.05 32.66 -26.02
N HIS A 733 29.75 33.09 -27.25
CA HIS A 733 29.85 34.49 -27.67
C HIS A 733 28.76 35.38 -27.08
N ARG A 734 27.51 34.89 -27.10
CA ARG A 734 26.31 35.54 -26.52
C ARG A 734 25.84 36.85 -27.16
N ASP A 735 26.47 37.33 -28.23
CA ASP A 735 26.05 38.57 -28.93
C ASP A 735 26.36 38.53 -30.44
N VAL A 736 26.05 37.40 -31.07
CA VAL A 736 26.20 37.24 -32.52
C VAL A 736 25.12 38.05 -33.22
N SER A 737 25.52 39.13 -33.89
CA SER A 737 24.62 40.08 -34.55
C SER A 737 25.32 40.78 -35.72
N SER A 738 24.58 41.37 -36.66
CA SER A 738 25.19 42.04 -37.83
C SER A 738 26.10 43.24 -37.49
N PRO A 739 25.91 43.99 -36.39
CA PRO A 739 26.90 44.97 -35.94
C PRO A 739 28.24 44.35 -35.51
N ASN A 740 28.20 43.13 -34.94
CA ASN A 740 29.36 42.44 -34.39
C ASN A 740 30.05 41.49 -35.40
N ILE A 741 29.62 41.49 -36.66
CA ILE A 741 30.36 40.86 -37.76
C ILE A 741 31.04 41.97 -38.55
N LEU A 742 32.36 42.04 -38.47
CA LEU A 742 33.15 43.03 -39.20
C LEU A 742 33.63 42.46 -40.53
N LEU A 743 33.65 43.32 -41.55
CA LEU A 743 33.99 42.98 -42.93
C LEU A 743 35.17 43.80 -43.41
N ASP A 744 36.08 43.13 -44.08
CA ASP A 744 37.16 43.72 -44.87
C ASP A 744 36.88 43.42 -46.34
N ASN A 745 36.67 44.48 -47.13
CA ASN A 745 36.35 44.37 -48.55
C ASN A 745 37.64 44.10 -49.34
N ILE A 746 37.80 42.86 -49.80
CA ILE A 746 38.99 42.39 -50.52
C ILE A 746 38.76 42.32 -52.04
N GLY A 747 37.65 42.89 -52.52
CA GLY A 747 37.30 42.96 -53.94
C GLY A 747 35.79 42.87 -54.19
N PRO A 748 35.35 42.99 -55.45
CA PRO A 748 33.93 43.00 -55.79
C PRO A 748 33.20 41.76 -55.25
N ALA A 749 32.24 41.99 -54.35
CA ALA A 749 31.43 40.96 -53.69
C ALA A 749 32.23 39.89 -52.91
N ARG A 750 33.48 40.20 -52.51
CA ARG A 750 34.34 39.33 -51.70
C ARG A 750 34.72 40.02 -50.39
N TYR A 751 34.38 39.36 -49.29
CA TYR A 751 34.62 39.88 -47.95
C TYR A 751 35.42 38.89 -47.13
N ARG A 752 36.37 39.41 -46.35
CA ARG A 752 36.89 38.71 -45.17
C ARG A 752 35.99 39.08 -44.00
N ALA A 753 35.33 38.09 -43.41
CA ALA A 753 34.43 38.27 -42.29
C ALA A 753 35.07 37.79 -40.99
N LYS A 754 34.95 38.61 -39.95
CA LYS A 754 35.46 38.31 -38.61
C LYS A 754 34.42 38.66 -37.56
N VAL A 755 34.34 37.82 -36.54
CA VAL A 755 33.47 38.05 -35.39
C VAL A 755 34.19 38.96 -34.39
N SER A 756 33.50 39.99 -33.89
CA SER A 756 34.01 40.98 -32.95
C SER A 756 33.19 41.02 -31.66
N ASP A 757 33.61 41.86 -30.71
CA ASP A 757 32.95 42.12 -29.43
C ASP A 757 32.99 40.94 -28.43
N TYR A 758 34.14 40.84 -27.74
CA TYR A 758 34.44 39.81 -26.76
C TYR A 758 33.81 40.08 -25.37
N GLY A 759 33.16 41.23 -25.18
CA GLY A 759 32.70 41.73 -23.87
C GLY A 759 31.49 40.99 -23.30
N SER A 760 30.91 40.06 -24.04
CA SER A 760 29.77 39.22 -23.62
C SER A 760 30.16 37.74 -23.46
N PHE A 761 31.43 37.39 -23.60
CA PHE A 761 31.90 36.02 -23.53
C PHE A 761 31.78 35.50 -22.11
N ALA A 762 31.32 34.25 -21.97
CA ALA A 762 31.46 33.54 -20.72
C ALA A 762 31.51 32.03 -20.93
N MET A 763 32.12 31.35 -19.96
CA MET A 763 32.19 29.90 -19.90
C MET A 763 30.80 29.33 -19.66
N ALA A 764 30.52 28.16 -20.24
CA ALA A 764 29.22 27.49 -20.09
C ALA A 764 28.81 27.18 -18.64
N VAL A 765 29.77 27.14 -17.71
CA VAL A 765 29.56 26.83 -16.28
C VAL A 765 29.45 28.06 -15.37
N ASP A 766 29.70 29.27 -15.88
CA ASP A 766 29.83 30.49 -15.07
C ASP A 766 28.92 31.65 -15.54
N SER A 767 27.77 31.31 -16.14
CA SER A 767 26.75 32.31 -16.52
C SER A 767 25.97 32.79 -15.31
N GLN A 768 26.35 33.93 -14.76
CA GLN A 768 25.53 34.63 -13.74
C GLN A 768 24.77 35.85 -14.28
N THR A 769 25.00 36.25 -15.54
CA THR A 769 24.37 37.42 -16.15
C THR A 769 23.12 37.03 -16.95
N GLU A 770 21.96 37.54 -16.53
CA GLU A 770 20.72 37.52 -17.32
C GLU A 770 20.83 38.47 -18.52
N ARG A 771 20.32 38.05 -19.70
CA ARG A 771 20.18 38.88 -20.91
C ARG A 771 21.47 39.47 -21.52
N PRO A 772 22.49 38.67 -21.84
CA PRO A 772 23.63 39.17 -22.62
C PRO A 772 23.24 39.41 -24.10
N GLY A 773 23.70 40.52 -24.67
CA GLY A 773 23.66 40.79 -26.12
C GLY A 773 22.35 41.39 -26.68
N SER A 774 22.26 41.43 -28.00
CA SER A 774 21.16 42.04 -28.76
C SER A 774 19.89 41.17 -28.73
N ILE A 775 18.80 41.71 -28.15
CA ILE A 775 17.50 41.01 -27.99
C ILE A 775 16.97 40.46 -29.32
N ALA A 776 17.15 41.20 -30.41
CA ALA A 776 16.69 40.81 -31.75
C ALA A 776 17.30 39.50 -32.27
N TYR A 777 18.46 39.07 -31.75
CA TYR A 777 19.17 37.85 -32.14
C TYR A 777 19.15 36.77 -31.05
N SER A 778 18.63 37.08 -29.87
CA SER A 778 18.71 36.22 -28.69
C SER A 778 17.83 34.98 -28.81
N ALA A 779 18.36 33.84 -28.33
CA ALA A 779 17.65 32.58 -28.21
C ALA A 779 16.61 32.64 -27.06
N PRO A 780 15.53 31.82 -27.09
CA PRO A 780 14.50 31.82 -26.05
C PRO A 780 15.04 31.52 -24.65
N GLU A 781 16.07 30.70 -24.54
CA GLU A 781 16.69 30.33 -23.26
C GLU A 781 17.68 31.39 -22.72
N ALA A 782 17.96 32.46 -23.47
CA ALA A 782 18.91 33.51 -23.05
C ALA A 782 18.50 34.26 -21.77
N PHE A 783 17.27 34.06 -21.30
CA PHE A 783 16.74 34.62 -20.05
C PHE A 783 17.09 33.78 -18.82
N ASN A 784 17.57 32.53 -18.99
CA ASN A 784 17.93 31.65 -17.89
C ASN A 784 19.45 31.40 -17.91
N PRO A 785 20.23 32.03 -17.01
CA PRO A 785 21.68 31.88 -16.97
C PRO A 785 22.14 30.41 -16.79
N ASN A 786 21.34 29.58 -16.11
CA ASN A 786 21.64 28.15 -15.91
C ASN A 786 21.49 27.31 -17.19
N GLU A 787 20.94 27.90 -18.26
CA GLU A 787 20.65 27.20 -19.51
C GLU A 787 21.56 27.61 -20.67
N HIS A 788 22.55 28.48 -20.42
CA HIS A 788 23.44 28.99 -21.45
C HIS A 788 24.35 27.90 -22.00
N THR A 789 24.25 27.66 -23.30
CA THR A 789 25.04 26.65 -24.02
C THR A 789 25.48 27.17 -25.39
N PRO A 790 26.46 26.53 -26.05
CA PRO A 790 26.85 26.87 -27.43
C PRO A 790 25.68 26.92 -28.43
N ALA A 791 24.56 26.23 -28.15
CA ALA A 791 23.35 26.25 -28.97
C ALA A 791 22.68 27.64 -29.05
N MET A 792 22.98 28.56 -28.14
CA MET A 792 22.53 29.96 -28.21
C MET A 792 23.18 30.69 -29.39
N ASP A 793 24.49 30.57 -29.56
CA ASP A 793 25.20 31.20 -30.68
C ASP A 793 24.76 30.61 -32.02
N VAL A 794 24.40 29.31 -32.06
CA VAL A 794 23.81 28.68 -33.25
C VAL A 794 22.49 29.35 -33.62
N TYR A 795 21.64 29.62 -32.64
CA TYR A 795 20.36 30.31 -32.86
C TYR A 795 20.60 31.73 -33.40
N SER A 796 21.44 32.52 -32.73
CA SER A 796 21.78 33.88 -33.14
C SER A 796 22.43 33.93 -34.53
N PHE A 797 23.29 32.96 -34.85
CA PHE A 797 23.86 32.79 -36.19
C PHE A 797 22.78 32.52 -37.25
N CYS A 798 21.78 31.68 -36.96
CA CYS A 798 20.69 31.45 -37.91
C CYS A 798 19.78 32.67 -38.08
N VAL A 799 19.56 33.47 -37.03
CA VAL A 799 18.87 34.76 -37.14
C VAL A 799 19.66 35.73 -38.03
N LEU A 800 20.99 35.78 -37.88
CA LEU A 800 21.88 36.55 -38.76
C LEU A 800 21.79 36.09 -40.24
N LEU A 801 21.70 34.79 -40.50
CA LEU A 801 21.50 34.26 -41.86
C LEU A 801 20.18 34.73 -42.47
N ILE A 802 19.07 34.68 -41.71
CA ILE A 802 17.75 35.18 -42.14
C ILE A 802 17.88 36.65 -42.54
N GLU A 803 18.50 37.45 -41.68
CA GLU A 803 18.70 38.88 -41.87
C GLU A 803 19.52 39.17 -43.13
N MET A 804 20.58 38.41 -43.41
CA MET A 804 21.40 38.56 -44.62
C MET A 804 20.64 38.18 -45.90
N ILE A 805 19.85 37.11 -45.87
CA ILE A 805 19.17 36.57 -47.05
C ILE A 805 17.96 37.42 -47.44
N ILE A 806 17.18 37.86 -46.45
CA ILE A 806 15.94 38.62 -46.67
C ILE A 806 16.21 40.12 -46.78
N ASN A 807 17.37 40.56 -46.29
CA ASN A 807 17.77 41.97 -46.19
C ASN A 807 16.73 42.83 -45.46
N LYS A 808 16.17 42.29 -44.37
CA LYS A 808 15.29 42.99 -43.43
C LYS A 808 15.79 42.74 -42.02
N ALA A 809 15.45 43.65 -41.10
CA ALA A 809 15.75 43.49 -39.68
C ALA A 809 15.14 42.17 -39.14
N PRO A 810 15.78 41.50 -38.17
CA PRO A 810 15.22 40.29 -37.60
C PRO A 810 13.95 40.59 -36.80
N GLU A 811 12.96 39.72 -36.93
CA GLU A 811 11.77 39.80 -36.08
C GLU A 811 12.11 39.42 -34.63
N THR A 812 11.34 39.92 -33.66
CA THR A 812 11.67 39.80 -32.23
C THR A 812 11.11 38.53 -31.59
N THR A 813 10.01 37.98 -32.11
CA THR A 813 9.42 36.76 -31.56
C THR A 813 9.84 35.51 -32.33
N VAL A 814 9.83 34.36 -31.66
CA VAL A 814 10.18 33.07 -32.26
C VAL A 814 9.25 32.70 -33.43
N LYS A 815 7.95 32.99 -33.29
CA LYS A 815 6.95 32.73 -34.32
C LYS A 815 7.22 33.55 -35.58
N GLU A 816 7.41 34.86 -35.43
CA GLU A 816 7.68 35.75 -36.55
C GLU A 816 9.02 35.40 -37.22
N ARG A 817 10.06 35.00 -36.47
CA ARG A 817 11.33 34.52 -37.04
C ARG A 817 11.16 33.26 -37.91
N ARG A 818 10.28 32.33 -37.53
CA ARG A 818 9.97 31.15 -38.36
C ARG A 818 9.24 31.53 -39.64
N GLU A 819 8.30 32.47 -39.55
CA GLU A 819 7.60 33.00 -40.71
C GLU A 819 8.57 33.76 -41.63
N GLN A 820 9.50 34.53 -41.05
CA GLN A 820 10.56 35.23 -41.75
C GLN A 820 11.48 34.23 -42.46
N ALA A 821 11.98 33.19 -41.79
CA ALA A 821 12.77 32.12 -42.41
C ALA A 821 12.02 31.39 -43.53
N SER A 822 10.70 31.27 -43.42
CA SER A 822 9.87 30.60 -44.44
C SER A 822 9.81 31.38 -45.76
N LYS A 823 10.05 32.69 -45.73
CA LYS A 823 10.12 33.59 -46.91
C LYS A 823 11.42 33.46 -47.70
N ILE A 824 12.38 32.64 -47.26
CA ILE A 824 13.59 32.34 -48.03
C ILE A 824 13.21 31.55 -49.30
N ALA A 825 13.10 32.26 -50.42
CA ALA A 825 12.71 31.69 -51.71
C ALA A 825 13.93 31.27 -52.55
N GLY A 826 13.84 30.13 -53.23
CA GLY A 826 14.85 29.67 -54.19
C GLY A 826 16.20 29.24 -53.60
N TRP A 827 16.28 28.98 -52.29
CA TRP A 827 17.48 28.44 -51.62
C TRP A 827 17.10 27.41 -50.54
N THR A 828 16.48 26.30 -50.97
CA THR A 828 15.85 25.30 -50.09
C THR A 828 16.80 24.72 -49.04
N VAL A 829 18.04 24.40 -49.42
CA VAL A 829 19.01 23.79 -48.48
C VAL A 829 19.36 24.77 -47.34
N MET A 830 19.57 26.06 -47.66
CA MET A 830 19.80 27.10 -46.66
C MET A 830 18.58 27.36 -45.79
N LYS A 831 17.37 27.36 -46.39
CA LYS A 831 16.11 27.48 -45.64
C LYS A 831 15.97 26.36 -44.60
N ASN A 832 16.24 25.11 -44.98
CA ASN A 832 16.16 23.96 -44.06
C ASN A 832 17.20 24.04 -42.93
N LEU A 833 18.43 24.48 -43.25
CA LEU A 833 19.49 24.68 -42.26
C LEU A 833 19.09 25.74 -41.21
N VAL A 834 18.61 26.90 -41.68
CA VAL A 834 18.14 27.99 -40.82
C VAL A 834 16.97 27.55 -39.94
N GLN A 835 15.98 26.85 -40.49
CA GLN A 835 14.81 26.39 -39.74
C GLN A 835 15.17 25.42 -38.59
N ARG A 836 16.20 24.57 -38.77
CA ARG A 836 16.71 23.71 -37.68
C ARG A 836 17.47 24.51 -36.63
N GLY A 837 18.26 25.50 -37.03
CA GLY A 837 19.03 26.32 -36.08
C GLY A 837 18.18 27.27 -35.23
N ILE A 838 17.02 27.72 -35.72
CA ILE A 838 16.08 28.56 -34.94
C ILE A 838 15.03 27.76 -34.14
N ASN A 839 15.25 26.47 -33.90
CA ASN A 839 14.32 25.65 -33.12
C ASN A 839 14.22 26.16 -31.67
N GLU A 840 13.03 26.09 -31.05
CA GLU A 840 12.85 26.48 -29.65
C GLU A 840 13.65 25.58 -28.71
N LYS A 841 13.63 24.26 -28.97
CA LYS A 841 14.40 23.30 -28.20
C LYS A 841 15.88 23.41 -28.58
N LYS A 842 16.74 23.74 -27.62
CA LYS A 842 18.17 23.92 -27.85
C LYS A 842 18.89 22.60 -28.16
N GLU A 843 18.36 21.47 -27.70
CA GLU A 843 18.94 20.12 -27.85
C GLU A 843 18.87 19.60 -29.29
N VAL A 844 17.92 20.11 -30.08
CA VAL A 844 17.72 19.68 -31.48
C VAL A 844 18.43 20.60 -32.48
N ARG A 845 19.03 21.71 -32.02
CA ARG A 845 19.79 22.60 -32.88
C ARG A 845 21.10 21.91 -33.28
N PRO A 846 21.53 22.02 -34.55
CA PRO A 846 22.79 21.45 -34.99
C PRO A 846 23.98 22.12 -34.29
N LYS A 847 25.09 21.40 -34.15
CA LYS A 847 26.35 21.99 -33.65
C LYS A 847 26.97 22.88 -34.71
N MET A 848 27.78 23.87 -34.32
CA MET A 848 28.45 24.75 -35.28
C MET A 848 29.33 23.98 -36.29
N ALA A 849 29.96 22.88 -35.87
CA ALA A 849 30.70 21.97 -36.77
C ALA A 849 29.82 21.37 -37.89
N GLU A 850 28.56 21.03 -37.58
CA GLU A 850 27.59 20.49 -38.55
C GLU A 850 27.13 21.60 -39.51
N MET A 851 26.90 22.81 -38.97
CA MET A 851 26.60 24.00 -39.78
C MET A 851 27.69 24.27 -40.81
N ILE A 852 28.97 24.25 -40.39
CA ILE A 852 30.12 24.44 -41.28
C ILE A 852 30.13 23.39 -42.40
N LYS A 853 29.90 22.12 -42.06
CA LYS A 853 29.90 21.01 -43.02
C LYS A 853 28.86 21.25 -44.12
N GLU A 854 27.64 21.60 -43.75
CA GLU A 854 26.55 21.84 -44.72
C GLU A 854 26.79 23.10 -45.56
N LEU A 855 27.27 24.19 -44.95
CA LEU A 855 27.61 25.42 -45.68
C LEU A 855 28.72 25.19 -46.71
N LYS A 856 29.79 24.45 -46.35
CA LYS A 856 30.87 24.10 -47.29
C LYS A 856 30.39 23.16 -48.41
N GLN A 857 29.43 22.28 -48.13
CA GLN A 857 28.81 21.44 -49.17
C GLN A 857 28.04 22.31 -50.18
N MET A 858 27.27 23.30 -49.73
CA MET A 858 26.59 24.25 -50.61
C MET A 858 27.59 25.05 -51.46
N GLU A 859 28.74 25.41 -50.89
CA GLU A 859 29.80 26.13 -51.61
C GLU A 859 30.43 25.26 -52.70
N SER A 860 30.67 23.98 -52.40
CA SER A 860 31.25 23.01 -53.33
C SER A 860 30.31 22.63 -54.48
N GLN A 861 29.01 22.53 -54.21
CA GLN A 861 27.97 22.24 -55.22
C GLN A 861 27.77 23.37 -56.22
N ARG A 862 28.23 24.59 -55.90
CA ARG A 862 28.20 25.75 -56.79
C ARG A 862 29.43 25.86 -57.70
N LEU A 863 30.55 25.28 -57.29
CA LEU A 863 31.80 25.26 -58.07
C LEU A 863 31.82 24.16 -59.14
N ARG A 864 30.84 23.27 -59.12
CA ARG A 864 30.50 22.34 -60.21
C ARG A 864 29.37 22.93 -61.02
#